data_AF-A0AAD7XSX1-F1
#
_entry.id   AF-A0AAD7XSX1-F1
#
_cell.length_a   1.000
_cell.length_b   1.000
_cell.length_c   1.000
_cell.angle_alpha   90.00
_cell.angle_beta   90.00
_cell.angle_gamma   90.00
#
_symmetry.space_group_name_H-M   'P 1'
#
loop_
_entity.id
_entity.type
_entity.pdbx_description
1 polymer ?
#
loop_
_entity_poly.entity_id
_entity_poly.type
_entity_poly.pdbx_seq_one_letter_code
_entity_poly.pdbx_strand_id
1 'polypeptide(L)'
;MTTTTAEEEEELGAVTKLRIGGMMCQQSCGSTVQAALAGVAGVKVAEVSYPRGEAMIWWSGEAMVSAAIEAVEAVGFEASSRNPSTVVCLRVEGMMCQKSCGATVEAALSGVPGVTRAQVSYPRKRAEVTCAVEGLGPQLVEAVEVVGFEAFLAEDPDLEAPPRLSSSSASEGLRRSELVVRGIRSPSDARAVEAAAASVPGVERCDVAVTAERCVVTHRRTVSSADVVAAIRAAGFPSCFDADAQPPGGGSSSSSSSSVVAYLWVEGMSCAACSAKVEKALARVPGVASASVSSTTHKAKVALTSGPPREAVMPELVRAVEGLGFKARDAGGASGQTAFDASEREVAGWRSTFLWALFLTGPLVVVKWATMLLSAAAEFWHQGLACQGRLSRVALFQFAMGSVIQAAIGGRFARAAARGLRTGNYGMDLLVALATCIVWLYSTLSLVECCAFHSAHDHSMFETSAMLLFFVSLGKFLEANAKQRASGAIAALLRMQPKMAFVLMAAEDAARRATLRKDDTREDDDDALEAEAELREALASSEVSLVSRDELAPGAVLVVQPGAAVPADGVVACALSGVAFVDEAAVTGESVPAEKRRGDVVFGATINRGAAFVVRATQTGEASTIAQIARLVEEAQLSKAPVQEFADAVASKFTPAILGLAALTFGVWYALAATGTVPEGWIDDLNPFLFALLFGVSVVVVACPCALGLATPTAVMCGTGVGASLGILVKGGDVLEKAHAVDAVVFDKTGTLTTGEPVVTDEIAVCTSKDEALALAASAESASEHPLARAVVRAARARSLALDAILDATSVPGRGVRAVLKTRGDVAVGNVEMMRSNLGLELPDEISADVDRLRAEAKTALLIASKGRVLALLGVADAPRPEAAAAIAALPKKTQVWMLTGDHRETALAVARQVGIPPDRVEAGVLPEDKSTFVRRLGDRGRVVAMVGDGVNDSPALAAADVGLAIGGGTQVAIEAADVVLIKSDLRDVVVALDLSRAVYRRIKTNFVWATVYNLVLVPLAAGALFPLSQTRLHPATAALCMAFSSVSVVCSSLALKLYAPPRIPARNNAEPLRDLDAPLLDSPQRPAAVSAAAAAARACRRCPTWLAALRARCRVRCRQWLYAVAGVHLYAKCLDDPQATPCSPPQSPTTAASFDKPRASALDRTGTGGANGPPPAVANFV
;
A
#
# COMPACT_ATOMS: atom_id res chain seq x y z
N MET A 1 18.57 -7.65 62.16
CA MET A 1 19.85 -8.01 61.53
C MET A 1 20.67 -6.74 61.47
N THR A 2 21.66 -6.65 62.34
CA THR A 2 22.73 -5.65 62.27
C THR A 2 23.61 -6.02 61.08
N THR A 3 23.87 -5.06 60.19
CA THR A 3 24.90 -5.23 59.15
C THR A 3 26.25 -5.23 59.84
N THR A 4 26.87 -6.41 59.93
CA THR A 4 28.27 -6.54 60.32
C THR A 4 29.15 -5.78 59.33
N THR A 5 30.20 -5.13 59.85
CA THR A 5 31.11 -4.31 59.05
C THR A 5 32.15 -5.17 58.34
N ALA A 6 32.73 -4.68 57.25
CA ALA A 6 33.73 -5.42 56.46
C ALA A 6 34.97 -5.85 57.28
N GLU A 7 35.27 -5.16 58.38
CA GLU A 7 36.34 -5.53 59.33
C GLU A 7 36.00 -6.79 60.16
N GLU A 8 34.72 -7.18 60.30
CA GLU A 8 34.31 -8.42 60.97
C GLU A 8 34.35 -9.64 60.03
N GLU A 9 34.28 -9.45 58.71
CA GLU A 9 34.39 -10.56 57.75
C GLU A 9 35.82 -11.15 57.69
N GLU A 10 36.87 -10.36 57.98
CA GLU A 10 38.26 -10.83 58.01
C GLU A 10 38.57 -11.78 59.20
N GLU A 11 37.86 -11.68 60.34
CA GLU A 11 38.04 -12.62 61.47
C GLU A 11 37.28 -13.95 61.29
N LEU A 12 36.30 -14.02 60.39
CA LEU A 12 35.32 -15.13 60.34
C LEU A 12 35.71 -16.30 59.43
N GLY A 13 36.66 -16.15 58.52
CA GLY A 13 37.18 -17.24 57.69
C GLY A 13 36.35 -17.57 56.44
N ALA A 14 36.56 -18.76 55.87
CA ALA A 14 36.02 -19.11 54.56
C ALA A 14 34.49 -19.20 54.58
N VAL A 15 33.83 -18.61 53.56
CA VAL A 15 32.37 -18.51 53.50
C VAL A 15 31.78 -19.48 52.46
N THR A 16 30.85 -20.33 52.88
CA THR A 16 30.10 -21.25 52.01
C THR A 16 28.62 -20.86 51.97
N LYS A 17 28.01 -20.93 50.78
CA LYS A 17 26.56 -20.76 50.59
C LYS A 17 25.91 -22.10 50.29
N LEU A 18 24.89 -22.46 51.06
CA LEU A 18 24.00 -23.59 50.79
C LEU A 18 22.60 -23.08 50.44
N ARG A 19 21.96 -23.71 49.46
CA ARG A 19 20.53 -23.52 49.19
C ARG A 19 19.74 -24.55 49.98
N ILE A 20 18.70 -24.12 50.69
CA ILE A 20 17.92 -24.93 51.62
C ILE A 20 16.45 -25.02 51.15
N GLY A 21 16.01 -26.23 50.81
CA GLY A 21 14.63 -26.56 50.42
C GLY A 21 13.72 -26.85 51.62
N GLY A 22 12.40 -26.77 51.42
CA GLY A 22 11.40 -27.22 52.40
C GLY A 22 11.11 -26.29 53.59
N MET A 23 11.89 -25.23 53.82
CA MET A 23 11.59 -24.27 54.90
C MET A 23 10.27 -23.52 54.62
N MET A 24 9.44 -23.31 55.66
CA MET A 24 8.16 -22.59 55.57
C MET A 24 8.08 -21.32 56.43
N CYS A 25 9.01 -21.07 57.35
CA CYS A 25 9.08 -19.80 58.09
C CYS A 25 10.47 -19.55 58.71
N GLN A 26 10.79 -18.28 58.97
CA GLN A 26 12.06 -17.89 59.62
C GLN A 26 12.14 -18.30 61.10
N GLN A 27 11.04 -18.15 61.86
CA GLN A 27 11.04 -18.29 63.33
C GLN A 27 11.05 -19.74 63.85
N SER A 28 10.80 -20.72 63.00
CA SER A 28 10.83 -22.14 63.40
C SER A 28 11.71 -22.96 62.45
N CYS A 29 11.41 -22.99 61.14
CA CYS A 29 12.25 -23.73 60.19
C CYS A 29 13.67 -23.13 60.10
N GLY A 30 13.76 -21.81 59.90
CA GLY A 30 15.04 -21.10 59.78
C GLY A 30 15.93 -21.28 61.01
N SER A 31 15.37 -21.11 62.22
CA SER A 31 16.10 -21.33 63.48
C SER A 31 16.53 -22.78 63.69
N THR A 32 15.72 -23.77 63.28
CA THR A 32 16.09 -25.19 63.40
C THR A 32 17.25 -25.55 62.47
N VAL A 33 17.21 -25.10 61.22
CA VAL A 33 18.31 -25.26 60.25
C VAL A 33 19.57 -24.52 60.75
N GLN A 34 19.42 -23.31 61.28
CA GLN A 34 20.54 -22.52 61.79
C GLN A 34 21.20 -23.16 63.01
N ALA A 35 20.42 -23.75 63.92
CA ALA A 35 20.93 -24.49 65.08
C ALA A 35 21.63 -25.79 64.67
N ALA A 36 21.12 -26.51 63.67
CA ALA A 36 21.77 -27.72 63.14
C ALA A 36 23.13 -27.39 62.50
N LEU A 37 23.18 -26.34 61.66
CA LEU A 37 24.43 -25.87 61.03
C LEU A 37 25.46 -25.36 62.03
N ALA A 38 25.03 -24.65 63.08
CA ALA A 38 25.92 -24.21 64.16
C ALA A 38 26.47 -25.35 65.02
N GLY A 39 25.88 -26.55 64.94
CA GLY A 39 26.37 -27.76 65.61
C GLY A 39 27.45 -28.52 64.82
N VAL A 40 27.74 -28.13 63.57
CA VAL A 40 28.73 -28.81 62.72
C VAL A 40 30.15 -28.39 63.10
N ALA A 41 31.02 -29.36 63.32
CA ALA A 41 32.41 -29.12 63.72
C ALA A 41 33.14 -28.26 62.67
N GLY A 42 33.73 -27.14 63.12
CA GLY A 42 34.45 -26.18 62.27
C GLY A 42 33.62 -24.98 61.79
N VAL A 43 32.32 -24.94 62.04
CA VAL A 43 31.47 -23.75 61.78
C VAL A 43 31.63 -22.75 62.93
N LYS A 44 32.05 -21.52 62.62
CA LYS A 44 32.05 -20.39 63.58
C LYS A 44 30.67 -19.75 63.70
N VAL A 45 30.06 -19.47 62.55
CA VAL A 45 28.77 -18.79 62.43
C VAL A 45 27.99 -19.44 61.30
N ALA A 46 26.69 -19.62 61.50
CA ALA A 46 25.74 -19.94 60.45
C ALA A 46 24.57 -18.95 60.53
N GLU A 47 24.17 -18.37 59.40
CA GLU A 47 22.97 -17.54 59.26
C GLU A 47 22.05 -18.11 58.18
N VAL A 48 20.77 -18.30 58.50
CA VAL A 48 19.77 -18.86 57.58
C VAL A 48 18.72 -17.82 57.25
N SER A 49 18.44 -17.63 55.96
CA SER A 49 17.52 -16.63 55.44
C SER A 49 16.36 -17.31 54.68
N TYR A 50 15.25 -17.56 55.38
CA TYR A 50 14.02 -18.09 54.78
C TYR A 50 13.53 -17.31 53.55
N PRO A 51 13.53 -15.96 53.50
CA PRO A 51 13.11 -15.21 52.31
C PRO A 51 13.94 -15.45 51.06
N ARG A 52 15.15 -16.02 51.20
CA ARG A 52 16.05 -16.36 50.09
C ARG A 52 16.17 -17.88 49.86
N GLY A 53 15.77 -18.70 50.84
CA GLY A 53 15.99 -20.15 50.81
C GLY A 53 17.48 -20.51 50.87
N GLU A 54 18.28 -19.73 51.61
CA GLU A 54 19.75 -19.83 51.64
C GLU A 54 20.28 -19.86 53.08
N ALA A 55 21.40 -20.55 53.27
CA ALA A 55 22.22 -20.53 54.48
C ALA A 55 23.65 -20.08 54.15
N MET A 56 24.16 -19.14 54.94
CA MET A 56 25.53 -18.64 54.91
C MET A 56 26.31 -19.28 56.07
N ILE A 57 27.47 -19.87 55.78
CA ILE A 57 28.27 -20.61 56.77
C ILE A 57 29.71 -20.11 56.73
N TRP A 58 30.26 -19.72 57.88
CA TRP A 58 31.64 -19.26 58.04
C TRP A 58 32.46 -20.31 58.79
N TRP A 59 33.60 -20.72 58.23
CA TRP A 59 34.40 -21.85 58.71
C TRP A 59 35.76 -21.45 59.29
N SER A 60 36.18 -22.10 60.38
CA SER A 60 37.54 -22.01 60.92
C SER A 60 38.47 -23.09 60.35
N GLY A 61 38.71 -23.07 59.04
CA GLY A 61 39.59 -24.02 58.34
C GLY A 61 39.04 -24.47 56.99
N GLU A 62 39.51 -25.63 56.49
CA GLU A 62 38.95 -26.24 55.28
C GLU A 62 37.46 -26.59 55.48
N ALA A 63 36.61 -26.11 54.57
CA ALA A 63 35.17 -26.23 54.68
C ALA A 63 34.67 -27.62 54.27
N MET A 64 34.21 -28.44 55.24
CA MET A 64 33.53 -29.70 54.95
C MET A 64 32.06 -29.47 54.60
N VAL A 65 31.83 -29.01 53.36
CA VAL A 65 30.50 -28.68 52.81
C VAL A 65 29.52 -29.87 52.89
N SER A 66 30.00 -31.10 52.75
CA SER A 66 29.20 -32.33 52.87
C SER A 66 28.60 -32.51 54.26
N ALA A 67 29.37 -32.28 55.33
CA ALA A 67 28.89 -32.40 56.70
C ALA A 67 27.82 -31.36 57.05
N ALA A 68 27.90 -30.17 56.44
CA ALA A 68 26.86 -29.14 56.56
C ALA A 68 25.56 -29.50 55.82
N ILE A 69 25.64 -30.18 54.67
CA ILE A 69 24.45 -30.68 53.96
C ILE A 69 23.78 -31.79 54.78
N GLU A 70 24.55 -32.77 55.24
CA GLU A 70 24.04 -33.92 56.03
C GLU A 70 23.37 -33.47 57.35
N ALA A 71 23.92 -32.44 58.01
CA ALA A 71 23.33 -31.86 59.21
C ALA A 71 21.97 -31.18 58.97
N VAL A 72 21.73 -30.61 57.78
CA VAL A 72 20.44 -29.98 57.42
C VAL A 72 19.41 -31.05 57.01
N GLU A 73 19.85 -32.08 56.29
CA GLU A 73 19.01 -33.23 55.94
C GLU A 73 18.57 -34.01 57.18
N ALA A 74 19.42 -34.11 58.21
CA ALA A 74 19.08 -34.74 59.48
C ALA A 74 17.95 -34.03 60.27
N VAL A 75 17.74 -32.73 60.08
CA VAL A 75 16.56 -31.99 60.60
C VAL A 75 15.39 -31.91 59.60
N GLY A 76 15.48 -32.61 58.46
CA GLY A 76 14.38 -32.81 57.51
C GLY A 76 14.27 -31.75 56.40
N PHE A 77 15.36 -31.06 56.06
CA PHE A 77 15.39 -30.06 54.98
C PHE A 77 16.42 -30.42 53.92
N GLU A 78 16.12 -30.18 52.63
CA GLU A 78 17.05 -30.49 51.53
C GLU A 78 18.15 -29.43 51.43
N ALA A 79 19.41 -29.81 51.20
CA ALA A 79 20.53 -28.85 51.07
C ALA A 79 21.42 -29.11 49.85
N SER A 80 21.89 -28.05 49.18
CA SER A 80 22.80 -28.15 48.03
C SER A 80 23.80 -27.01 47.95
N SER A 81 25.03 -27.31 47.51
CA SER A 81 26.09 -26.32 47.23
C SER A 81 26.19 -26.02 45.73
N ARG A 82 26.81 -24.89 45.37
CA ARG A 82 26.91 -24.41 43.99
C ARG A 82 28.38 -24.18 43.61
N ASN A 83 28.96 -25.11 42.84
CA ASN A 83 30.28 -24.95 42.23
C ASN A 83 30.17 -24.33 40.81
N PRO A 84 31.23 -23.65 40.32
CA PRO A 84 31.25 -23.05 38.99
C PRO A 84 31.40 -24.12 37.90
N SER A 85 30.85 -23.83 36.72
CA SER A 85 30.91 -24.66 35.52
C SER A 85 31.70 -23.96 34.42
N THR A 86 32.64 -24.64 33.78
CA THR A 86 33.54 -24.07 32.77
C THR A 86 32.87 -24.05 31.40
N VAL A 87 33.03 -22.97 30.62
CA VAL A 87 32.47 -22.84 29.26
C VAL A 87 33.58 -23.01 28.22
N VAL A 88 33.37 -23.95 27.29
CA VAL A 88 34.28 -24.27 26.18
C VAL A 88 33.63 -23.84 24.87
N CYS A 89 34.34 -23.07 24.05
CA CYS A 89 33.88 -22.61 22.75
C CYS A 89 34.55 -23.38 21.62
N LEU A 90 33.75 -23.92 20.71
CA LEU A 90 34.17 -24.60 19.49
C LEU A 90 33.77 -23.75 18.28
N ARG A 91 34.63 -23.69 17.27
CA ARG A 91 34.26 -23.28 15.90
C ARG A 91 33.90 -24.54 15.12
N VAL A 92 32.79 -24.54 14.40
CA VAL A 92 32.29 -25.70 13.65
C VAL A 92 32.00 -25.29 12.20
N GLU A 93 32.71 -25.91 11.26
CA GLU A 93 32.61 -25.68 9.82
C GLU A 93 31.64 -26.70 9.17
N GLY A 94 31.31 -26.53 7.89
CA GLY A 94 30.45 -27.45 7.12
C GLY A 94 28.94 -27.45 7.43
N MET A 95 28.48 -26.85 8.54
CA MET A 95 27.04 -26.73 8.83
C MET A 95 26.30 -25.89 7.78
N MET A 96 25.14 -26.36 7.31
CA MET A 96 24.31 -25.65 6.31
C MET A 96 23.05 -24.99 6.87
N CYS A 97 22.54 -25.40 8.04
CA CYS A 97 21.39 -24.74 8.67
C CYS A 97 21.27 -25.00 10.18
N GLN A 98 20.59 -24.11 10.90
CA GLN A 98 20.33 -24.25 12.35
C GLN A 98 19.42 -25.43 12.69
N LYS A 99 18.35 -25.67 11.91
CA LYS A 99 17.28 -26.63 12.25
C LYS A 99 17.67 -28.10 12.07
N SER A 100 18.65 -28.41 11.24
CA SER A 100 19.12 -29.79 11.01
C SER A 100 20.58 -29.93 11.43
N CYS A 101 21.53 -29.30 10.72
CA CYS A 101 22.96 -29.42 11.06
C CYS A 101 23.26 -28.94 12.49
N GLY A 102 22.74 -27.76 12.86
CA GLY A 102 22.93 -27.21 14.22
C GLY A 102 22.40 -28.14 15.31
N ALA A 103 21.17 -28.64 15.17
CA ALA A 103 20.56 -29.58 16.12
C ALA A 103 21.30 -30.93 16.19
N THR A 104 21.83 -31.42 15.07
CA THR A 104 22.65 -32.65 15.03
C THR A 104 23.96 -32.48 15.79
N VAL A 105 24.65 -31.35 15.62
CA VAL A 105 25.89 -31.02 16.36
C VAL A 105 25.59 -30.79 17.85
N GLU A 106 24.47 -30.13 18.17
CA GLU A 106 24.04 -29.85 19.55
C GLU A 106 23.70 -31.14 20.32
N ALA A 107 23.07 -32.11 19.64
CA ALA A 107 22.78 -33.43 20.18
C ALA A 107 24.06 -34.26 20.42
N ALA A 108 25.01 -34.24 19.49
CA ALA A 108 26.28 -34.96 19.64
C ALA A 108 27.13 -34.41 20.80
N LEU A 109 27.27 -33.08 20.89
CA LEU A 109 27.96 -32.41 22.00
C LEU A 109 27.28 -32.66 23.34
N SER A 110 25.94 -32.66 23.39
CA SER A 110 25.17 -32.99 24.60
C SER A 110 25.30 -34.47 25.03
N GLY A 111 25.75 -35.35 24.13
CA GLY A 111 26.01 -36.76 24.42
C GLY A 111 27.36 -37.03 25.08
N VAL A 112 28.27 -36.05 25.15
CA VAL A 112 29.61 -36.23 25.73
C VAL A 112 29.55 -36.22 27.27
N PRO A 113 30.04 -37.27 27.97
CA PRO A 113 30.01 -37.33 29.42
C PRO A 113 30.75 -36.15 30.08
N GLY A 114 30.05 -35.38 30.91
CA GLY A 114 30.58 -34.18 31.57
C GLY A 114 30.10 -32.85 30.95
N VAL A 115 29.40 -32.89 29.81
CA VAL A 115 28.65 -31.74 29.28
C VAL A 115 27.34 -31.58 30.04
N THR A 116 27.06 -30.36 30.52
CA THR A 116 25.80 -30.00 31.18
C THR A 116 24.85 -29.23 30.25
N ARG A 117 25.41 -28.55 29.24
CA ARG A 117 24.67 -27.83 28.20
C ARG A 117 25.55 -27.66 26.98
N ALA A 118 25.05 -27.95 25.79
CA ALA A 118 25.64 -27.48 24.54
C ALA A 118 24.64 -26.55 23.84
N GLN A 119 25.11 -25.51 23.17
CA GLN A 119 24.30 -24.65 22.29
C GLN A 119 25.06 -24.38 21.00
N VAL A 120 24.45 -24.65 19.86
CA VAL A 120 25.07 -24.45 18.54
C VAL A 120 24.44 -23.26 17.84
N SER A 121 25.26 -22.40 17.24
CA SER A 121 24.83 -21.21 16.49
C SER A 121 25.40 -21.25 15.07
N TYR A 122 24.61 -21.77 14.13
CA TYR A 122 24.92 -21.77 12.69
C TYR A 122 25.32 -20.37 12.16
N PRO A 123 24.60 -19.26 12.47
CA PRO A 123 24.98 -17.93 11.99
C PRO A 123 26.35 -17.44 12.47
N ARG A 124 26.91 -18.05 13.52
CA ARG A 124 28.22 -17.71 14.09
C ARG A 124 29.29 -18.78 13.82
N LYS A 125 28.94 -19.89 13.16
CA LYS A 125 29.77 -21.10 13.03
C LYS A 125 30.41 -21.54 14.37
N ARG A 126 29.68 -21.43 15.49
CA ARG A 126 30.21 -21.71 16.84
C ARG A 126 29.27 -22.60 17.64
N ALA A 127 29.84 -23.43 18.51
CA ALA A 127 29.15 -24.17 19.54
C ALA A 127 29.73 -23.80 20.91
N GLU A 128 28.86 -23.46 21.86
CA GLU A 128 29.20 -23.09 23.23
C GLU A 128 28.77 -24.22 24.16
N VAL A 129 29.73 -24.79 24.90
CA VAL A 129 29.54 -26.02 25.67
C VAL A 129 29.91 -25.78 27.13
N THR A 130 28.94 -25.89 28.03
CA THR A 130 29.15 -25.80 29.47
C THR A 130 29.49 -27.17 30.05
N CYS A 131 30.70 -27.34 30.55
CA CYS A 131 31.22 -28.57 31.13
C CYS A 131 31.25 -28.50 32.67
N ALA A 132 30.99 -29.63 33.33
CA ALA A 132 31.14 -29.79 34.78
C ALA A 132 32.58 -30.13 35.20
N VAL A 133 33.47 -30.38 34.24
CA VAL A 133 34.87 -30.79 34.44
C VAL A 133 35.74 -30.06 33.43
N GLU A 134 36.93 -29.62 33.83
CA GLU A 134 37.91 -28.99 32.93
C GLU A 134 38.64 -30.04 32.06
N GLY A 135 39.12 -29.63 30.88
CA GLY A 135 39.91 -30.48 29.99
C GLY A 135 39.15 -31.28 28.92
N LEU A 136 37.82 -31.16 28.84
CA LEU A 136 36.96 -31.87 27.87
C LEU A 136 37.15 -31.48 26.39
N GLY A 137 37.90 -30.41 26.09
CA GLY A 137 38.00 -29.80 24.76
C GLY A 137 38.24 -30.78 23.59
N PRO A 138 39.25 -31.67 23.63
CA PRO A 138 39.53 -32.59 22.52
C PRO A 138 38.39 -33.58 22.24
N GLN A 139 37.70 -34.05 23.29
CA GLN A 139 36.59 -35.00 23.20
C GLN A 139 35.35 -34.35 22.59
N LEU A 140 35.18 -33.03 22.77
CA LEU A 140 34.12 -32.27 22.13
C LEU A 140 34.37 -32.04 20.63
N VAL A 141 35.63 -31.90 20.21
CA VAL A 141 36.00 -31.83 18.79
C VAL A 141 35.69 -33.16 18.10
N GLU A 142 36.18 -34.27 18.66
CA GLU A 142 35.93 -35.63 18.14
C GLU A 142 34.42 -35.92 18.00
N ALA A 143 33.61 -35.53 19.00
CA ALA A 143 32.16 -35.72 18.96
C ALA A 143 31.46 -34.99 17.81
N VAL A 144 32.02 -33.87 17.32
CA VAL A 144 31.48 -33.10 16.18
C VAL A 144 31.95 -33.66 14.84
N GLU A 145 33.21 -34.11 14.78
CA GLU A 145 33.78 -34.78 13.60
C GLU A 145 33.08 -36.10 13.29
N VAL A 146 32.69 -36.87 14.32
CA VAL A 146 31.92 -38.12 14.18
C VAL A 146 30.55 -37.92 13.51
N VAL A 147 29.93 -36.72 13.64
CA VAL A 147 28.68 -36.38 12.92
C VAL A 147 28.91 -35.73 11.55
N GLY A 148 30.16 -35.65 11.09
CA GLY A 148 30.54 -35.20 9.75
C GLY A 148 30.81 -33.70 9.60
N PHE A 149 31.20 -33.01 10.68
CA PHE A 149 31.52 -31.58 10.68
C PHE A 149 32.90 -31.32 11.28
N GLU A 150 33.74 -30.51 10.63
CA GLU A 150 35.06 -30.14 11.17
C GLU A 150 34.91 -29.18 12.35
N ALA A 151 35.67 -29.40 13.43
CA ALA A 151 35.60 -28.59 14.63
C ALA A 151 36.98 -28.19 15.19
N PHE A 152 37.07 -26.98 15.74
CA PHE A 152 38.30 -26.43 16.32
C PHE A 152 38.00 -25.78 17.66
N LEU A 153 38.86 -25.95 18.66
CA LEU A 153 38.79 -25.18 19.91
C LEU A 153 39.12 -23.71 19.62
N ALA A 154 38.31 -22.79 20.14
CA ALA A 154 38.57 -21.35 20.03
C ALA A 154 39.42 -20.90 21.22
N GLU A 155 40.59 -20.32 20.95
CA GLU A 155 41.45 -19.71 21.97
C GLU A 155 40.97 -18.29 22.30
N ASP A 156 40.90 -18.01 23.61
CA ASP A 156 40.46 -16.80 24.34
C ASP A 156 39.00 -16.28 24.17
N PRO A 157 38.31 -15.92 25.28
CA PRO A 157 36.95 -15.36 25.25
C PRO A 157 36.85 -13.82 25.23
N ASP A 158 37.93 -13.07 25.49
CA ASP A 158 37.88 -11.60 25.72
C ASP A 158 38.81 -10.78 24.79
N LEU A 159 38.34 -10.45 23.58
CA LEU A 159 38.75 -9.37 22.65
C LEU A 159 37.84 -9.49 21.40
N GLU A 160 37.20 -8.47 20.81
CA GLU A 160 37.42 -7.02 20.82
C GLU A 160 36.09 -6.22 20.95
N ALA A 161 36.15 -5.04 21.57
CA ALA A 161 35.26 -3.91 21.26
C ALA A 161 35.98 -2.58 21.63
N PRO A 162 36.10 -1.59 20.72
CA PRO A 162 36.84 -0.36 20.99
C PRO A 162 36.10 0.61 21.95
N PRO A 163 36.83 1.48 22.68
CA PRO A 163 36.35 2.07 23.92
C PRO A 163 35.46 3.31 23.73
N ARG A 164 34.47 3.46 24.62
CA ARG A 164 33.82 4.76 24.89
C ARG A 164 34.36 5.34 26.20
N LEU A 165 35.30 6.28 26.10
CA LEU A 165 35.66 7.15 27.21
C LEU A 165 34.83 8.45 27.15
N SER A 166 34.54 8.97 28.34
CA SER A 166 33.46 9.92 28.61
C SER A 166 33.94 11.36 28.71
N SER A 167 33.01 12.30 28.53
CA SER A 167 32.95 13.44 29.43
C SER A 167 31.49 13.78 29.75
N SER A 168 31.14 13.71 31.04
CA SER A 168 29.89 14.22 31.57
C SER A 168 30.23 15.24 32.65
N SER A 169 29.79 16.48 32.49
CA SER A 169 29.51 17.32 33.66
C SER A 169 28.14 16.91 34.21
N ALA A 170 27.99 16.94 35.54
CA ALA A 170 26.85 16.33 36.21
C ALA A 170 25.56 17.17 36.08
N SER A 171 24.45 16.49 35.85
CA SER A 171 23.11 16.96 36.23
C SER A 171 22.41 15.84 36.99
N GLU A 172 21.66 16.19 38.04
CA GLU A 172 20.96 15.22 38.91
C GLU A 172 20.07 14.29 38.06
N GLY A 173 20.31 12.98 38.15
CA GLY A 173 19.73 12.01 37.23
C GLY A 173 18.23 11.83 37.42
N LEU A 174 17.43 12.55 36.64
CA LEU A 174 16.02 12.24 36.43
C LEU A 174 15.90 10.91 35.67
N ARG A 175 15.09 10.01 36.22
CA ARG A 175 14.67 8.76 35.56
C ARG A 175 13.30 8.99 34.93
N ARG A 176 13.12 8.49 33.71
CA ARG A 176 11.82 8.36 33.07
C ARG A 176 11.40 6.90 33.15
N SER A 177 10.19 6.63 33.63
CA SER A 177 9.56 5.31 33.65
C SER A 177 8.22 5.38 32.92
N GLU A 178 7.98 4.42 32.04
CA GLU A 178 6.72 4.30 31.32
C GLU A 178 5.82 3.29 32.07
N LEU A 179 4.64 3.74 32.49
CA LEU A 179 3.67 2.90 33.18
C LEU A 179 2.48 2.64 32.26
N VAL A 180 2.04 1.39 32.14
CA VAL A 180 0.77 1.05 31.52
C VAL A 180 -0.33 1.26 32.55
N VAL A 181 -1.39 1.98 32.19
CA VAL A 181 -2.53 2.30 33.07
C VAL A 181 -3.81 2.03 32.31
N ARG A 182 -4.33 0.80 32.42
CA ARG A 182 -5.57 0.42 31.70
C ARG A 182 -6.81 0.99 32.38
N GLY A 183 -7.80 1.36 31.58
CA GLY A 183 -9.11 1.85 32.02
C GLY A 183 -9.32 3.37 31.91
N ILE A 184 -8.30 4.13 31.48
CA ILE A 184 -8.39 5.57 31.20
C ILE A 184 -9.27 5.77 29.96
N ARG A 185 -10.45 6.38 30.12
CA ARG A 185 -11.45 6.53 29.04
C ARG A 185 -11.82 7.99 28.75
N SER A 186 -11.30 8.93 29.53
CA SER A 186 -11.62 10.35 29.44
C SER A 186 -10.43 11.24 29.84
N PRO A 187 -10.41 12.52 29.42
CA PRO A 187 -9.43 13.51 29.91
C PRO A 187 -9.52 13.76 31.43
N SER A 188 -10.67 13.48 32.05
CA SER A 188 -10.83 13.49 33.51
C SER A 188 -10.07 12.35 34.19
N ASP A 189 -10.07 11.15 33.60
CA ASP A 189 -9.29 10.01 34.11
C ASP A 189 -7.79 10.29 34.01
N ALA A 190 -7.35 10.91 32.90
CA ALA A 190 -5.96 11.32 32.74
C ALA A 190 -5.50 12.26 33.85
N ARG A 191 -6.28 13.31 34.17
CA ARG A 191 -5.99 14.23 35.28
C ARG A 191 -5.98 13.55 36.64
N ALA A 192 -6.81 12.53 36.85
CA ALA A 192 -6.79 11.75 38.09
C ALA A 192 -5.49 10.93 38.22
N VAL A 193 -4.99 10.34 37.13
CA VAL A 193 -3.70 9.64 37.08
C VAL A 193 -2.52 10.60 37.26
N GLU A 194 -2.55 11.78 36.60
CA GLU A 194 -1.54 12.83 36.77
C GLU A 194 -1.46 13.32 38.23
N ALA A 195 -2.61 13.59 38.85
CA ALA A 195 -2.68 14.01 40.25
C ALA A 195 -2.22 12.91 41.23
N ALA A 196 -2.55 11.64 40.94
CA ALA A 196 -2.08 10.50 41.71
C ALA A 196 -0.56 10.32 41.61
N ALA A 197 0.02 10.41 40.42
CA ALA A 197 1.46 10.34 40.23
C ALA A 197 2.18 11.52 40.91
N ALA A 198 1.64 12.74 40.78
CA ALA A 198 2.18 13.94 41.43
C ALA A 198 2.09 13.92 42.98
N SER A 199 1.26 13.05 43.56
CA SER A 199 1.20 12.87 45.02
C SER A 199 2.42 12.15 45.60
N VAL A 200 3.26 11.52 44.77
CA VAL A 200 4.47 10.80 45.20
C VAL A 200 5.67 11.78 45.27
N PRO A 201 6.28 12.00 46.45
CA PRO A 201 7.38 12.95 46.60
C PRO A 201 8.60 12.56 45.74
N GLY A 202 8.97 13.43 44.80
CA GLY A 202 10.09 13.21 43.88
C GLY A 202 9.69 12.87 42.44
N VAL A 203 8.39 12.78 42.13
CA VAL A 203 7.88 12.87 40.75
C VAL A 203 7.90 14.35 40.33
N GLU A 204 8.57 14.67 39.22
CA GLU A 204 8.64 16.04 38.69
C GLU A 204 7.66 16.27 37.53
N ARG A 205 7.31 15.23 36.78
CA ARG A 205 6.33 15.30 35.68
C ARG A 205 5.64 13.96 35.41
N CYS A 206 4.36 13.99 35.09
CA CYS A 206 3.61 12.85 34.56
C CYS A 206 2.83 13.32 33.32
N ASP A 207 3.01 12.62 32.18
CA ASP A 207 2.27 12.87 30.95
C ASP A 207 1.42 11.63 30.62
N VAL A 208 0.10 11.77 30.48
CA VAL A 208 -0.83 10.64 30.26
C VAL A 208 -1.37 10.60 28.83
N ALA A 209 -1.14 9.49 28.14
CA ALA A 209 -1.63 9.21 26.79
C ALA A 209 -2.88 8.32 26.83
N VAL A 210 -4.07 8.95 26.86
CA VAL A 210 -5.38 8.29 26.94
C VAL A 210 -5.57 7.23 25.84
N THR A 211 -5.20 7.53 24.60
CA THR A 211 -5.34 6.61 23.46
C THR A 211 -4.37 5.42 23.48
N ALA A 212 -3.30 5.48 24.28
CA ALA A 212 -2.31 4.41 24.40
C ALA A 212 -2.49 3.57 25.68
N GLU A 213 -3.35 3.99 26.63
CA GLU A 213 -3.42 3.47 28.00
C GLU A 213 -2.06 3.49 28.72
N ARG A 214 -1.26 4.55 28.53
CA ARG A 214 0.06 4.71 29.15
C ARG A 214 0.23 6.07 29.81
N CYS A 215 1.06 6.14 30.84
CA CYS A 215 1.58 7.40 31.37
C CYS A 215 3.10 7.34 31.51
N VAL A 216 3.77 8.42 31.11
CA VAL A 216 5.22 8.56 31.22
C VAL A 216 5.51 9.44 32.43
N VAL A 217 6.23 8.89 33.41
CA VAL A 217 6.54 9.57 34.66
C VAL A 217 8.03 9.88 34.69
N THR A 218 8.37 11.16 34.87
CA THR A 218 9.74 11.62 35.09
C THR A 218 9.90 11.93 36.58
N HIS A 219 10.78 11.19 37.24
CA HIS A 219 10.99 11.24 38.68
C HIS A 219 12.47 11.09 39.05
N ARG A 220 12.85 11.51 40.26
CA ARG A 220 14.22 11.34 40.77
C ARG A 220 14.53 9.86 40.98
N ARG A 221 15.81 9.48 40.83
CA ARG A 221 16.32 8.11 41.08
C ARG A 221 16.03 7.55 42.48
N THR A 222 15.66 8.40 43.45
CA THR A 222 15.25 8.02 44.81
C THR A 222 13.84 7.45 44.91
N VAL A 223 13.01 7.64 43.88
CA VAL A 223 11.62 7.13 43.82
C VAL A 223 11.60 5.88 42.95
N SER A 224 10.93 4.82 43.39
CA SER A 224 10.72 3.65 42.53
C SER A 224 9.46 3.80 41.69
N SER A 225 9.46 3.21 40.49
CA SER A 225 8.26 3.12 39.65
C SER A 225 7.12 2.38 40.34
N ALA A 226 7.42 1.45 41.25
CA ALA A 226 6.44 0.72 42.05
C ALA A 226 5.66 1.64 43.01
N ASP A 227 6.29 2.67 43.58
CA ASP A 227 5.63 3.64 44.47
C ASP A 227 4.60 4.48 43.70
N VAL A 228 4.96 4.90 42.47
CA VAL A 228 4.07 5.63 41.58
C VAL A 228 2.90 4.75 41.10
N VAL A 229 3.18 3.49 40.76
CA VAL A 229 2.15 2.49 40.46
C VAL A 229 1.19 2.31 41.64
N ALA A 230 1.69 2.25 42.88
CA ALA A 230 0.86 2.12 44.08
C ALA A 230 -0.08 3.34 44.27
N ALA A 231 0.42 4.56 44.08
CA ALA A 231 -0.39 5.78 44.15
C ALA A 231 -1.49 5.82 43.07
N ILE A 232 -1.16 5.47 41.82
CA ILE A 232 -2.13 5.41 40.71
C ILE A 232 -3.20 4.33 40.96
N ARG A 233 -2.82 3.17 41.53
CA ARG A 233 -3.79 2.13 41.94
C ARG A 233 -4.73 2.62 43.04
N ALA A 234 -4.22 3.33 44.04
CA ALA A 234 -5.02 3.91 45.12
C ALA A 234 -6.03 4.96 44.63
N ALA A 235 -5.73 5.66 43.52
CA ALA A 235 -6.62 6.61 42.87
C ALA A 235 -7.72 5.97 41.99
N GLY A 236 -7.85 4.64 41.98
CA GLY A 236 -8.93 3.92 41.28
C GLY A 236 -8.51 3.22 39.98
N PHE A 237 -7.21 3.16 39.66
CA PHE A 237 -6.69 2.50 38.46
C PHE A 237 -5.90 1.22 38.82
N PRO A 238 -6.55 0.13 39.27
CA PRO A 238 -5.88 -1.06 39.78
C PRO A 238 -4.99 -1.77 38.73
N SER A 239 -5.33 -1.62 37.45
CA SER A 239 -4.61 -2.15 36.29
C SER A 239 -3.45 -1.24 35.82
N CYS A 240 -2.68 -0.73 36.79
CA CYS A 240 -1.43 0.00 36.56
C CYS A 240 -0.21 -0.90 36.81
N PHE A 241 0.80 -0.88 35.94
CA PHE A 241 2.09 -1.57 36.11
C PHE A 241 3.20 -0.89 35.29
N ASP A 242 4.44 -1.05 35.74
CA ASP A 242 5.64 -0.58 35.03
C ASP A 242 5.87 -1.39 33.75
N ALA A 243 6.10 -0.71 32.62
CA ALA A 243 6.38 -1.35 31.33
C ALA A 243 7.77 -2.01 31.30
N ASP A 244 8.72 -1.51 32.10
CA ASP A 244 10.10 -2.01 32.17
C ASP A 244 10.24 -3.20 33.14
N ALA A 245 9.20 -3.53 33.92
CA ALA A 245 9.23 -4.60 34.92
C ALA A 245 8.96 -5.99 34.28
N GLN A 246 10.03 -6.62 33.81
CA GLN A 246 10.00 -7.89 33.11
C GLN A 246 9.68 -9.09 34.05
N PRO A 247 8.67 -9.95 33.76
CA PRO A 247 8.56 -11.27 34.37
C PRO A 247 9.68 -12.19 33.84
N PRO A 248 10.08 -13.23 34.58
CA PRO A 248 11.27 -14.03 34.24
C PRO A 248 11.04 -14.88 32.97
N GLY A 249 11.93 -14.71 31.99
CA GLY A 249 11.92 -15.46 30.72
C GLY A 249 12.11 -14.57 29.50
N GLY A 250 13.32 -14.05 29.29
CA GLY A 250 13.66 -13.16 28.17
C GLY A 250 14.60 -13.81 27.14
N GLY A 251 14.48 -13.38 25.89
CA GLY A 251 15.34 -13.79 24.77
C GLY A 251 14.98 -12.98 23.52
N SER A 252 15.52 -11.76 23.41
CA SER A 252 15.06 -10.73 22.47
C SER A 252 15.73 -10.77 21.10
N SER A 253 14.96 -10.47 20.06
CA SER A 253 15.45 -9.67 18.94
C SER A 253 14.40 -8.64 18.54
N SER A 254 14.80 -7.37 18.46
CA SER A 254 13.94 -6.26 18.05
C SER A 254 13.78 -6.24 16.54
N SER A 255 12.92 -7.13 16.03
CA SER A 255 12.30 -6.90 14.72
C SER A 255 11.24 -5.82 14.86
N SER A 256 11.16 -4.92 13.87
CA SER A 256 9.94 -4.15 13.63
C SER A 256 8.77 -5.11 13.57
N SER A 257 7.73 -4.88 14.39
CA SER A 257 6.61 -5.82 14.51
C SER A 257 5.80 -5.88 13.22
N SER A 258 6.22 -6.77 12.30
CA SER A 258 5.47 -7.10 11.10
C SER A 258 4.16 -7.74 11.55
N SER A 259 3.07 -6.96 11.58
CA SER A 259 1.74 -7.47 11.84
C SER A 259 1.45 -8.59 10.85
N VAL A 260 1.32 -9.83 11.32
CA VAL A 260 1.11 -10.96 10.41
C VAL A 260 -0.27 -10.81 9.78
N VAL A 261 -0.29 -10.49 8.49
CA VAL A 261 -1.53 -10.29 7.75
C VAL A 261 -2.04 -11.63 7.24
N ALA A 262 -3.19 -12.06 7.75
CA ALA A 262 -3.96 -13.15 7.18
C ALA A 262 -4.95 -12.61 6.14
N TYR A 263 -5.15 -13.37 5.07
CA TYR A 263 -6.15 -13.07 4.05
C TYR A 263 -7.16 -14.22 3.99
N LEU A 264 -8.45 -13.91 4.08
CA LEU A 264 -9.53 -14.88 3.87
C LEU A 264 -10.34 -14.53 2.63
N TRP A 265 -10.76 -15.57 1.94
CA TRP A 265 -11.86 -15.51 0.98
C TRP A 265 -13.18 -15.69 1.71
N VAL A 266 -14.15 -14.81 1.47
CA VAL A 266 -15.47 -14.83 2.10
C VAL A 266 -16.56 -14.81 1.03
N GLU A 267 -17.18 -15.96 0.76
CA GLU A 267 -18.23 -16.11 -0.24
C GLU A 267 -19.62 -15.80 0.33
N GLY A 268 -20.45 -15.11 -0.46
CA GLY A 268 -21.87 -14.88 -0.16
C GLY A 268 -22.20 -13.49 0.38
N MET A 269 -21.23 -12.59 0.50
CA MET A 269 -21.48 -11.16 0.78
C MET A 269 -22.13 -10.49 -0.44
N SER A 270 -23.32 -9.91 -0.29
CA SER A 270 -24.05 -9.23 -1.37
C SER A 270 -24.17 -7.71 -1.21
N CYS A 271 -23.81 -7.16 -0.05
CA CYS A 271 -23.82 -5.72 0.22
C CYS A 271 -22.75 -5.33 1.25
N ALA A 272 -22.41 -4.04 1.29
CA ALA A 272 -21.35 -3.51 2.14
C ALA A 272 -21.64 -3.64 3.65
N ALA A 273 -22.91 -3.58 4.05
CA ALA A 273 -23.31 -3.82 5.44
C ALA A 273 -23.17 -5.31 5.86
N CYS A 274 -23.02 -6.25 4.92
CA CYS A 274 -22.54 -7.60 5.26
C CYS A 274 -21.04 -7.57 5.61
N SER A 275 -20.22 -6.86 4.83
CA SER A 275 -18.78 -6.78 5.11
C SER A 275 -18.50 -6.10 6.45
N ALA A 276 -19.24 -5.04 6.81
CA ALA A 276 -19.17 -4.40 8.13
C ALA A 276 -19.49 -5.33 9.33
N LYS A 277 -20.24 -6.41 9.12
CA LYS A 277 -20.50 -7.42 10.16
C LYS A 277 -19.45 -8.51 10.19
N VAL A 278 -18.94 -8.92 9.04
CA VAL A 278 -17.80 -9.83 8.92
C VAL A 278 -16.56 -9.18 9.56
N GLU A 279 -16.28 -7.88 9.32
CA GLU A 279 -15.25 -7.10 10.01
C GLU A 279 -15.42 -7.14 11.53
N LYS A 280 -16.62 -6.83 12.04
CA LYS A 280 -16.90 -6.84 13.48
C LYS A 280 -16.85 -8.22 14.12
N ALA A 281 -17.07 -9.30 13.37
CA ALA A 281 -16.90 -10.66 13.87
C ALA A 281 -15.43 -11.07 13.88
N LEU A 282 -14.69 -10.81 12.80
CA LEU A 282 -13.25 -11.05 12.72
C LEU A 282 -12.49 -10.26 13.78
N ALA A 283 -12.80 -8.97 13.97
CA ALA A 283 -12.21 -8.12 15.01
C ALA A 283 -12.58 -8.50 16.46
N ARG A 284 -13.46 -9.49 16.66
CA ARG A 284 -13.76 -10.09 17.98
C ARG A 284 -13.03 -11.42 18.21
N VAL A 285 -12.37 -11.98 17.19
CA VAL A 285 -11.58 -13.20 17.34
C VAL A 285 -10.31 -12.88 18.13
N PRO A 286 -9.97 -13.64 19.19
CA PRO A 286 -8.74 -13.43 19.94
C PRO A 286 -7.50 -13.45 19.03
N GLY A 287 -6.60 -12.48 19.22
CA GLY A 287 -5.40 -12.35 18.38
C GLY A 287 -5.60 -11.56 17.09
N VAL A 288 -6.79 -10.99 16.81
CA VAL A 288 -6.97 -10.00 15.73
C VAL A 288 -6.76 -8.58 16.24
N ALA A 289 -5.85 -7.84 15.61
CA ALA A 289 -5.61 -6.42 15.87
C ALA A 289 -6.54 -5.52 15.03
N SER A 290 -6.79 -5.88 13.77
CA SER A 290 -7.79 -5.22 12.92
C SER A 290 -8.27 -6.14 11.79
N ALA A 291 -9.46 -5.87 11.25
CA ALA A 291 -10.01 -6.58 10.11
C ALA A 291 -10.74 -5.62 9.16
N SER A 292 -10.42 -5.70 7.86
CA SER A 292 -11.06 -4.94 6.77
C SER A 292 -11.55 -5.91 5.70
N VAL A 293 -12.80 -5.76 5.25
CA VAL A 293 -13.47 -6.70 4.34
C VAL A 293 -14.15 -5.94 3.21
N SER A 294 -13.79 -6.30 1.98
CA SER A 294 -14.40 -5.73 0.78
C SER A 294 -15.44 -6.69 0.21
N SER A 295 -16.71 -6.26 0.20
CA SER A 295 -17.79 -6.97 -0.49
C SER A 295 -17.67 -6.92 -2.02
N THR A 296 -16.67 -6.21 -2.56
CA THR A 296 -16.44 -6.10 -4.02
C THR A 296 -15.40 -7.12 -4.51
N THR A 297 -14.40 -7.45 -3.68
CA THR A 297 -13.37 -8.44 -4.00
C THR A 297 -13.60 -9.80 -3.35
N HIS A 298 -14.63 -9.92 -2.49
CA HIS A 298 -14.91 -11.11 -1.65
C HIS A 298 -13.73 -11.55 -0.78
N LYS A 299 -12.80 -10.62 -0.48
CA LYS A 299 -11.61 -10.84 0.35
C LYS A 299 -11.71 -10.05 1.66
N ALA A 300 -11.15 -10.65 2.71
CA ALA A 300 -10.94 -10.07 4.02
C ALA A 300 -9.43 -10.01 4.29
N LYS A 301 -8.93 -8.84 4.72
CA LYS A 301 -7.57 -8.63 5.25
C LYS A 301 -7.68 -8.54 6.76
N VAL A 302 -6.95 -9.37 7.49
CA VAL A 302 -6.96 -9.47 8.95
C VAL A 302 -5.54 -9.30 9.45
N ALA A 303 -5.27 -8.22 10.17
CA ALA A 303 -3.99 -8.02 10.85
C ALA A 303 -4.02 -8.76 12.19
N LEU A 304 -3.11 -9.71 12.38
CA LEU A 304 -2.97 -10.44 13.63
C LEU A 304 -2.06 -9.70 14.61
N THR A 305 -2.39 -9.79 15.89
CA THR A 305 -1.57 -9.32 17.01
C THR A 305 -0.39 -10.28 17.20
N SER A 306 0.75 -9.79 17.69
CA SER A 306 1.94 -10.60 18.01
C SER A 306 1.65 -11.56 19.18
N GLY A 307 1.16 -12.77 18.86
CA GLY A 307 0.77 -13.78 19.82
C GLY A 307 0.66 -15.17 19.16
N PRO A 308 -0.55 -15.73 18.96
CA PRO A 308 -0.73 -17.04 18.33
C PRO A 308 -0.30 -17.07 16.85
N PRO A 309 0.29 -18.19 16.36
CA PRO A 309 0.68 -18.34 14.96
C PRO A 309 -0.54 -18.39 14.03
N ARG A 310 -0.34 -18.05 12.75
CA ARG A 310 -1.41 -17.96 11.73
C ARG A 310 -2.24 -19.24 11.68
N GLU A 311 -1.62 -20.42 11.70
CA GLU A 311 -2.33 -21.70 11.60
C GLU A 311 -3.29 -21.95 12.77
N ALA A 312 -3.02 -21.38 13.96
CA ALA A 312 -3.89 -21.51 15.12
C ALA A 312 -5.12 -20.58 15.06
N VAL A 313 -4.97 -19.36 14.53
CA VAL A 313 -6.06 -18.37 14.46
C VAL A 313 -6.95 -18.60 13.23
N MET A 314 -6.40 -19.09 12.12
CA MET A 314 -7.14 -19.28 10.86
C MET A 314 -8.44 -20.11 10.98
N PRO A 315 -8.49 -21.25 11.72
CA PRO A 315 -9.73 -21.99 11.94
C PRO A 315 -10.79 -21.19 12.72
N GLU A 316 -10.39 -20.34 13.66
CA GLU A 316 -11.31 -19.48 14.41
C GLU A 316 -11.86 -18.35 13.54
N LEU A 317 -11.03 -17.76 12.67
CA LEU A 317 -11.48 -16.76 11.69
C LEU A 317 -12.50 -17.35 10.73
N VAL A 318 -12.26 -18.56 10.20
CA VAL A 318 -13.23 -19.27 9.35
C VAL A 318 -14.54 -19.52 10.12
N ARG A 319 -14.48 -20.06 11.34
CA ARG A 319 -15.66 -20.29 12.19
C ARG A 319 -16.44 -19.01 12.52
N ALA A 320 -15.76 -17.89 12.76
CA ALA A 320 -16.40 -16.61 13.04
C ALA A 320 -17.21 -16.09 11.84
N VAL A 321 -16.73 -16.35 10.62
CA VAL A 321 -17.43 -16.00 9.38
C VAL A 321 -18.55 -16.99 9.07
N GLU A 322 -18.35 -18.28 9.30
CA GLU A 322 -19.37 -19.33 9.14
C GLU A 322 -20.51 -19.21 10.15
N GLY A 323 -20.23 -18.77 11.38
CA GLY A 323 -21.23 -18.43 12.39
C GLY A 323 -22.16 -17.27 12.00
N LEU A 324 -21.73 -16.41 11.05
CA LEU A 324 -22.58 -15.40 10.43
C LEU A 324 -23.36 -15.90 9.19
N GLY A 325 -23.14 -17.15 8.76
CA GLY A 325 -23.80 -17.75 7.59
C GLY A 325 -23.17 -17.42 6.24
N PHE A 326 -21.90 -16.99 6.23
CA PHE A 326 -21.06 -16.85 5.03
C PHE A 326 -20.08 -18.02 4.95
N LYS A 327 -19.52 -18.34 3.77
CA LYS A 327 -18.44 -19.36 3.68
C LYS A 327 -17.10 -18.68 3.71
N ALA A 328 -16.13 -19.23 4.45
CA ALA A 328 -14.76 -18.73 4.46
C ALA A 328 -13.72 -19.80 4.10
N ARG A 329 -12.63 -19.39 3.45
CA ARG A 329 -11.42 -20.21 3.25
C ARG A 329 -10.18 -19.34 3.32
N ASP A 330 -9.03 -19.93 3.65
CA ASP A 330 -7.75 -19.24 3.58
C ASP A 330 -7.46 -18.82 2.11
N ALA A 331 -6.86 -17.64 1.92
CA ALA A 331 -6.42 -17.10 0.64
C ALA A 331 -4.90 -17.19 0.42
N GLY A 332 -4.18 -17.91 1.28
CA GLY A 332 -2.71 -17.94 1.38
C GLY A 332 -1.93 -17.95 0.06
N GLY A 333 -1.06 -16.95 -0.11
CA GLY A 333 -0.01 -16.82 -1.14
C GLY A 333 -0.47 -16.72 -2.61
N ALA A 334 -1.62 -17.28 -2.96
CA ALA A 334 -2.02 -17.46 -4.35
C ALA A 334 -2.66 -16.19 -4.95
N SER A 335 -1.78 -15.28 -5.37
CA SER A 335 -1.89 -14.16 -6.34
C SER A 335 -3.27 -13.61 -6.77
N GLY A 336 -3.30 -12.32 -7.12
CA GLY A 336 -4.49 -11.60 -7.61
C GLY A 336 -5.24 -12.18 -8.81
N GLN A 337 -4.70 -13.19 -9.50
CA GLN A 337 -5.44 -13.96 -10.49
C GLN A 337 -6.65 -14.69 -9.87
N THR A 338 -6.52 -15.21 -8.64
CA THR A 338 -7.66 -15.81 -7.93
C THR A 338 -8.75 -14.78 -7.60
N ALA A 339 -8.36 -13.52 -7.29
CA ALA A 339 -9.24 -12.37 -7.11
C ALA A 339 -10.11 -12.10 -8.35
N PHE A 340 -9.44 -12.07 -9.51
CA PHE A 340 -10.09 -11.77 -10.78
C PHE A 340 -10.98 -12.92 -11.27
N ASP A 341 -10.53 -14.17 -11.17
CA ASP A 341 -11.29 -15.35 -11.59
C ASP A 341 -12.61 -15.50 -10.81
N ALA A 342 -12.62 -15.12 -9.51
CA ALA A 342 -13.84 -15.06 -8.72
C ALA A 342 -14.81 -13.98 -9.22
N SER A 343 -14.31 -12.80 -9.58
CA SER A 343 -15.11 -11.71 -10.17
C SER A 343 -15.68 -12.09 -11.55
N GLU A 344 -14.88 -12.74 -12.39
CA GLU A 344 -15.29 -13.23 -13.71
C GLU A 344 -16.40 -14.30 -13.60
N ARG A 345 -16.30 -15.22 -12.61
CA ARG A 345 -17.38 -16.17 -12.27
C ARG A 345 -18.64 -15.47 -11.76
N GLU A 346 -18.52 -14.40 -10.97
CA GLU A 346 -19.68 -13.62 -10.53
C GLU A 346 -20.41 -12.95 -11.71
N VAL A 347 -19.67 -12.33 -12.64
CA VAL A 347 -20.25 -11.73 -13.85
C VAL A 347 -20.90 -12.78 -14.73
N ALA A 348 -20.27 -13.95 -14.93
CA ALA A 348 -20.87 -15.08 -15.65
C ALA A 348 -22.16 -15.57 -14.97
N GLY A 349 -22.19 -15.65 -13.63
CA GLY A 349 -23.36 -16.03 -12.85
C GLY A 349 -24.53 -15.05 -12.97
N TRP A 350 -24.26 -13.74 -12.92
CA TRP A 350 -25.29 -12.73 -13.15
C TRP A 350 -25.73 -12.64 -14.61
N ARG A 351 -24.82 -12.81 -15.58
CA ARG A 351 -25.15 -12.92 -17.00
C ARG A 351 -26.11 -14.09 -17.26
N SER A 352 -25.81 -15.27 -16.72
CA SER A 352 -26.69 -16.45 -16.80
C SER A 352 -28.05 -16.16 -16.17
N THR A 353 -28.08 -15.61 -14.95
CA THR A 353 -29.32 -15.24 -14.24
C THR A 353 -30.17 -14.26 -15.06
N PHE A 354 -29.55 -13.24 -15.67
CA PHE A 354 -30.22 -12.28 -16.55
C PHE A 354 -30.76 -12.95 -17.84
N LEU A 355 -29.99 -13.83 -18.49
CA LEU A 355 -30.45 -14.54 -19.69
C LEU A 355 -31.62 -15.48 -19.39
N TRP A 356 -31.60 -16.18 -18.26
CA TRP A 356 -32.76 -16.95 -17.77
C TRP A 356 -33.95 -16.05 -17.44
N ALA A 357 -33.72 -14.88 -16.81
CA ALA A 357 -34.79 -13.91 -16.56
C ALA A 357 -35.44 -13.42 -17.86
N LEU A 358 -34.63 -13.10 -18.88
CA LEU A 358 -35.11 -12.68 -20.20
C LEU A 358 -35.90 -13.81 -20.89
N PHE A 359 -35.36 -15.03 -20.90
CA PHE A 359 -35.98 -16.17 -21.56
C PHE A 359 -37.29 -16.62 -20.91
N LEU A 360 -37.39 -16.57 -19.58
CA LEU A 360 -38.61 -16.97 -18.86
C LEU A 360 -39.66 -15.84 -18.80
N THR A 361 -39.24 -14.59 -18.63
CA THR A 361 -40.16 -13.43 -18.53
C THR A 361 -40.69 -13.02 -19.91
N GLY A 362 -39.88 -13.16 -20.97
CA GLY A 362 -40.24 -12.77 -22.33
C GLY A 362 -41.57 -13.38 -22.82
N PRO A 363 -41.74 -14.72 -22.81
CA PRO A 363 -42.99 -15.36 -23.19
C PRO A 363 -44.20 -14.91 -22.35
N LEU A 364 -44.01 -14.65 -21.05
CA LEU A 364 -45.08 -14.19 -20.16
C LEU A 364 -45.58 -12.80 -20.57
N VAL A 365 -44.67 -11.86 -20.82
CA VAL A 365 -45.02 -10.50 -21.30
C VAL A 365 -45.59 -10.55 -22.72
N VAL A 366 -45.01 -11.36 -23.62
CA VAL A 366 -45.49 -11.52 -25.00
C VAL A 366 -46.91 -12.07 -25.04
N VAL A 367 -47.25 -13.08 -24.23
CA VAL A 367 -48.63 -13.60 -24.15
C VAL A 367 -49.60 -12.53 -23.66
N LYS A 368 -49.28 -11.79 -22.59
CA LYS A 368 -50.14 -10.71 -22.08
C LYS A 368 -50.33 -9.57 -23.10
N TRP A 369 -49.28 -9.18 -23.82
CA TRP A 369 -49.37 -8.20 -24.91
C TRP A 369 -50.17 -8.74 -26.10
N ALA A 370 -49.99 -10.02 -26.48
CA ALA A 370 -50.74 -10.65 -27.56
C ALA A 370 -52.24 -10.72 -27.25
N THR A 371 -52.64 -11.03 -26.01
CA THR A 371 -54.05 -10.99 -25.59
C THR A 371 -54.62 -9.57 -25.54
N MET A 372 -53.79 -8.54 -25.43
CA MET A 372 -54.22 -7.14 -25.46
C MET A 372 -54.34 -6.58 -26.90
N LEU A 373 -53.49 -7.02 -27.83
CA LEU A 373 -53.46 -6.51 -29.22
C LEU A 373 -54.21 -7.37 -30.26
N LEU A 374 -54.33 -8.69 -30.06
CA LEU A 374 -54.97 -9.61 -31.03
C LEU A 374 -56.24 -10.23 -30.44
N SER A 375 -57.40 -9.89 -30.99
CA SER A 375 -58.69 -10.45 -30.60
C SER A 375 -58.75 -11.98 -30.69
N ALA A 376 -58.21 -12.57 -31.75
CA ALA A 376 -58.14 -14.02 -31.92
C ALA A 376 -57.22 -14.71 -30.87
N ALA A 377 -56.17 -14.01 -30.42
CA ALA A 377 -55.34 -14.52 -29.33
C ALA A 377 -56.08 -14.40 -27.99
N ALA A 378 -56.72 -13.26 -27.74
CA ALA A 378 -57.58 -13.05 -26.57
C ALA A 378 -58.63 -14.15 -26.44
N GLU A 379 -59.32 -14.50 -27.53
CA GLU A 379 -60.37 -15.53 -27.54
C GLU A 379 -59.83 -16.93 -27.21
N PHE A 380 -58.68 -17.34 -27.77
CA PHE A 380 -58.04 -18.61 -27.39
C PHE A 380 -57.57 -18.65 -25.93
N TRP A 381 -57.06 -17.53 -25.43
CA TRP A 381 -56.38 -17.46 -24.14
C TRP A 381 -57.32 -17.17 -22.95
N HIS A 382 -58.40 -16.42 -23.16
CA HIS A 382 -59.45 -16.17 -22.17
C HIS A 382 -60.50 -17.30 -22.09
N GLN A 383 -60.53 -18.24 -23.05
CA GLN A 383 -61.30 -19.48 -22.90
C GLN A 383 -60.94 -20.22 -21.61
N GLY A 384 -61.93 -20.44 -20.75
CA GLY A 384 -61.76 -21.14 -19.48
C GLY A 384 -61.39 -22.61 -19.66
N LEU A 385 -60.43 -23.10 -18.86
CA LEU A 385 -59.95 -24.48 -18.92
C LEU A 385 -60.26 -25.30 -17.64
N ALA A 386 -60.46 -24.63 -16.51
CA ALA A 386 -60.70 -25.25 -15.20
C ALA A 386 -61.76 -24.47 -14.40
N CYS A 387 -62.21 -25.06 -13.28
CA CYS A 387 -63.22 -24.47 -12.37
C CYS A 387 -64.46 -23.93 -13.10
N GLN A 388 -65.23 -24.84 -13.73
CA GLN A 388 -66.43 -24.52 -14.51
C GLN A 388 -66.22 -23.49 -15.63
N GLY A 389 -65.00 -23.41 -16.20
CA GLY A 389 -64.69 -22.48 -17.28
C GLY A 389 -64.41 -21.04 -16.83
N ARG A 390 -64.16 -20.82 -15.53
CA ARG A 390 -63.83 -19.47 -14.99
C ARG A 390 -62.33 -19.19 -14.94
N LEU A 391 -61.48 -20.22 -14.88
CA LEU A 391 -60.03 -20.02 -14.89
C LEU A 391 -59.49 -19.96 -16.33
N SER A 392 -59.02 -18.78 -16.74
CA SER A 392 -58.46 -18.57 -18.08
C SER A 392 -57.13 -19.31 -18.29
N ARG A 393 -56.80 -19.63 -19.54
CA ARG A 393 -55.49 -20.21 -19.90
C ARG A 393 -54.35 -19.23 -19.61
N VAL A 394 -54.61 -17.91 -19.73
CA VAL A 394 -53.66 -16.86 -19.35
C VAL A 394 -53.28 -17.00 -17.87
N ALA A 395 -54.28 -17.04 -16.99
CA ALA A 395 -54.07 -17.05 -15.54
C ALA A 395 -53.24 -18.25 -15.09
N LEU A 396 -53.56 -19.45 -15.62
CA LEU A 396 -52.83 -20.67 -15.32
C LEU A 396 -51.39 -20.65 -15.87
N PHE A 397 -51.20 -20.14 -17.09
CA PHE A 397 -49.87 -20.00 -17.70
C PHE A 397 -49.00 -18.97 -16.94
N GLN A 398 -49.59 -17.83 -16.56
CA GLN A 398 -48.93 -16.79 -15.79
C GLN A 398 -48.59 -17.24 -14.37
N PHE A 399 -49.47 -18.01 -13.70
CA PHE A 399 -49.17 -18.63 -12.42
C PHE A 399 -48.02 -19.64 -12.53
N ALA A 400 -48.05 -20.52 -13.53
CA ALA A 400 -47.01 -21.53 -13.73
C ALA A 400 -45.64 -20.89 -14.03
N MET A 401 -45.55 -20.03 -15.05
CA MET A 401 -44.31 -19.33 -15.40
C MET A 401 -43.87 -18.35 -14.30
N GLY A 402 -44.79 -17.57 -13.74
CA GLY A 402 -44.51 -16.65 -12.64
C GLY A 402 -43.95 -17.35 -11.40
N SER A 403 -44.46 -18.53 -11.05
CA SER A 403 -43.96 -19.34 -9.94
C SER A 403 -42.60 -19.97 -10.24
N VAL A 404 -42.35 -20.43 -11.47
CA VAL A 404 -41.02 -20.89 -11.90
C VAL A 404 -39.99 -19.76 -11.82
N ILE A 405 -40.34 -18.55 -12.28
CA ILE A 405 -39.49 -17.36 -12.20
C ILE A 405 -39.24 -16.95 -10.74
N GLN A 406 -40.28 -16.95 -9.91
CA GLN A 406 -40.18 -16.64 -8.47
C GLN A 406 -39.29 -17.65 -7.74
N ALA A 407 -39.39 -18.95 -8.06
CA ALA A 407 -38.56 -19.98 -7.44
C ALA A 407 -37.10 -19.96 -7.93
N ALA A 408 -36.88 -19.94 -9.25
CA ALA A 408 -35.54 -20.02 -9.84
C ALA A 408 -34.72 -18.74 -9.64
N ILE A 409 -35.34 -17.57 -9.87
CA ILE A 409 -34.67 -16.27 -9.87
C ILE A 409 -34.94 -15.54 -8.56
N GLY A 410 -36.22 -15.38 -8.18
CA GLY A 410 -36.62 -14.80 -6.91
C GLY A 410 -36.04 -15.54 -5.70
N GLY A 411 -35.92 -16.87 -5.77
CA GLY A 411 -35.31 -17.71 -4.75
C GLY A 411 -33.84 -17.39 -4.48
N ARG A 412 -33.10 -16.77 -5.41
CA ARG A 412 -31.74 -16.27 -5.16
C ARG A 412 -31.76 -15.03 -4.25
N PHE A 413 -32.66 -14.09 -4.52
CA PHE A 413 -32.88 -12.89 -3.68
C PHE A 413 -33.49 -13.26 -2.32
N ALA A 414 -34.50 -14.13 -2.28
CA ALA A 414 -35.13 -14.58 -1.03
C ALA A 414 -34.15 -15.27 -0.07
N ARG A 415 -33.23 -16.10 -0.57
CA ARG A 415 -32.16 -16.70 0.26
C ARG A 415 -31.18 -15.65 0.78
N ALA A 416 -30.85 -14.63 -0.02
CA ALA A 416 -30.01 -13.52 0.43
C ALA A 416 -30.72 -12.65 1.47
N ALA A 417 -31.99 -12.32 1.26
CA ALA A 417 -32.86 -11.61 2.20
C ALA A 417 -33.01 -12.36 3.53
N ALA A 418 -33.20 -13.69 3.50
CA ALA A 418 -33.28 -14.52 4.70
C ALA A 418 -31.98 -14.51 5.53
N ARG A 419 -30.81 -14.53 4.87
CA ARG A 419 -29.51 -14.32 5.55
C ARG A 419 -29.40 -12.89 6.11
N GLY A 420 -29.84 -11.89 5.35
CA GLY A 420 -29.91 -10.49 5.80
C GLY A 420 -30.74 -10.35 7.08
N LEU A 421 -31.96 -10.88 7.10
CA LEU A 421 -32.85 -10.86 8.27
C LEU A 421 -32.21 -11.56 9.49
N ARG A 422 -31.67 -12.77 9.32
CA ARG A 422 -30.99 -13.51 10.41
C ARG A 422 -29.79 -12.78 10.98
N THR A 423 -29.01 -12.11 10.12
CA THR A 423 -27.85 -11.31 10.55
C THR A 423 -28.25 -9.91 11.05
N GLY A 424 -29.52 -9.51 10.93
CA GLY A 424 -30.03 -8.17 11.27
C GLY A 424 -29.54 -7.08 10.30
N ASN A 425 -29.31 -7.41 9.03
CA ASN A 425 -28.82 -6.50 8.00
C ASN A 425 -29.84 -6.35 6.84
N TYR A 426 -30.30 -5.13 6.60
CA TYR A 426 -31.36 -4.83 5.65
C TYR A 426 -30.77 -4.26 4.33
N GLY A 427 -30.45 -5.14 3.39
CA GLY A 427 -29.93 -4.77 2.05
C GLY A 427 -31.00 -4.73 0.95
N MET A 428 -30.60 -4.38 -0.29
CA MET A 428 -31.45 -4.42 -1.49
C MET A 428 -32.20 -5.75 -1.63
N ASP A 429 -31.51 -6.88 -1.41
CA ASP A 429 -32.07 -8.21 -1.62
C ASP A 429 -33.38 -8.41 -0.82
N LEU A 430 -33.50 -7.76 0.34
CA LEU A 430 -34.72 -7.77 1.15
C LEU A 430 -35.85 -6.94 0.53
N LEU A 431 -35.58 -5.73 0.03
CA LEU A 431 -36.59 -4.90 -0.64
C LEU A 431 -37.15 -5.63 -1.88
N VAL A 432 -36.27 -6.21 -2.68
CA VAL A 432 -36.63 -6.95 -3.91
C VAL A 432 -37.37 -8.24 -3.59
N ALA A 433 -36.88 -9.03 -2.62
CA ALA A 433 -37.57 -10.26 -2.19
C ALA A 433 -38.95 -9.95 -1.61
N LEU A 434 -39.08 -8.92 -0.78
CA LEU A 434 -40.36 -8.53 -0.18
C LEU A 434 -41.36 -8.07 -1.25
N ALA A 435 -40.96 -7.16 -2.14
CA ALA A 435 -41.81 -6.65 -3.22
C ALA A 435 -42.31 -7.79 -4.15
N THR A 436 -41.40 -8.65 -4.59
CA THR A 436 -41.73 -9.76 -5.53
C THR A 436 -42.57 -10.84 -4.85
N CYS A 437 -42.27 -11.22 -3.61
CA CYS A 437 -43.08 -12.18 -2.85
C CYS A 437 -44.48 -11.63 -2.53
N ILE A 438 -44.62 -10.34 -2.18
CA ILE A 438 -45.94 -9.72 -1.93
C ILE A 438 -46.80 -9.74 -3.20
N VAL A 439 -46.27 -9.30 -4.34
CA VAL A 439 -46.99 -9.28 -5.62
C VAL A 439 -47.37 -10.69 -6.07
N TRP A 440 -46.44 -11.66 -5.94
CA TRP A 440 -46.71 -13.07 -6.28
C TRP A 440 -47.76 -13.70 -5.35
N LEU A 441 -47.67 -13.44 -4.04
CA LEU A 441 -48.61 -13.98 -3.05
C LEU A 441 -50.02 -13.42 -3.27
N TYR A 442 -50.15 -12.10 -3.47
CA TYR A 442 -51.42 -11.47 -3.81
C TYR A 442 -52.03 -12.08 -5.09
N SER A 443 -51.21 -12.24 -6.14
CA SER A 443 -51.66 -12.84 -7.41
C SER A 443 -52.13 -14.29 -7.24
N THR A 444 -51.46 -15.06 -6.39
CA THR A 444 -51.85 -16.44 -6.05
C THR A 444 -53.15 -16.47 -5.24
N LEU A 445 -53.31 -15.57 -4.26
CA LEU A 445 -54.54 -15.48 -3.47
C LEU A 445 -55.75 -15.06 -4.31
N SER A 446 -55.59 -14.08 -5.22
CA SER A 446 -56.65 -13.68 -6.15
C SER A 446 -57.08 -14.83 -7.08
N LEU A 447 -56.12 -15.66 -7.54
CA LEU A 447 -56.41 -16.86 -8.33
C LEU A 447 -57.18 -17.91 -7.51
N VAL A 448 -56.79 -18.13 -6.25
CA VAL A 448 -57.50 -19.06 -5.34
C VAL A 448 -58.91 -18.55 -5.00
N GLU A 449 -59.07 -17.25 -4.80
CA GLU A 449 -60.38 -16.62 -4.54
C GLU A 449 -61.32 -16.77 -5.75
N CYS A 450 -60.82 -16.54 -6.96
CA CYS A 450 -61.57 -16.78 -8.21
C CYS A 450 -62.02 -18.25 -8.33
N CYS A 451 -61.19 -19.22 -7.92
CA CYS A 451 -61.53 -20.64 -7.90
C CYS A 451 -62.53 -21.04 -6.81
N ALA A 452 -62.46 -20.42 -5.63
CA ALA A 452 -63.24 -20.83 -4.44
C ALA A 452 -64.57 -20.07 -4.30
N PHE A 453 -64.55 -18.75 -4.48
CA PHE A 453 -65.69 -17.85 -4.19
C PHE A 453 -66.40 -17.34 -5.44
N HIS A 454 -66.03 -17.83 -6.62
CA HIS A 454 -66.71 -17.56 -7.90
C HIS A 454 -66.73 -16.08 -8.34
N SER A 455 -65.81 -15.25 -7.81
CA SER A 455 -65.60 -13.84 -8.17
C SER A 455 -65.34 -13.66 -9.68
N ALA A 456 -65.77 -12.52 -10.23
CA ALA A 456 -65.86 -12.30 -11.68
C ALA A 456 -64.59 -11.78 -12.37
N HIS A 457 -63.59 -11.30 -11.61
CA HIS A 457 -62.40 -10.64 -12.15
C HIS A 457 -61.10 -11.25 -11.61
N ASP A 458 -60.17 -11.53 -12.52
CA ASP A 458 -58.80 -11.94 -12.22
C ASP A 458 -57.91 -10.69 -12.14
N HIS A 459 -57.42 -10.38 -10.94
CA HIS A 459 -56.51 -9.25 -10.69
C HIS A 459 -55.05 -9.71 -10.53
N SER A 460 -54.67 -10.85 -11.11
CA SER A 460 -53.32 -11.39 -11.00
C SER A 460 -52.27 -10.52 -11.70
N MET A 461 -51.11 -10.40 -11.04
CA MET A 461 -49.99 -9.54 -11.44
C MET A 461 -48.66 -10.31 -11.48
N PHE A 462 -48.71 -11.60 -11.84
CA PHE A 462 -47.52 -12.45 -11.97
C PHE A 462 -46.47 -11.85 -12.92
N GLU A 463 -46.90 -11.17 -13.99
CA GLU A 463 -46.01 -10.43 -14.89
C GLU A 463 -45.18 -9.36 -14.15
N THR A 464 -45.78 -8.69 -13.16
CA THR A 464 -45.13 -7.57 -12.48
C THR A 464 -44.01 -8.09 -11.60
N SER A 465 -44.22 -9.19 -10.87
CA SER A 465 -43.12 -9.86 -10.15
C SER A 465 -42.01 -10.33 -11.10
N ALA A 466 -42.37 -10.93 -12.24
CA ALA A 466 -41.40 -11.38 -13.23
C ALA A 466 -40.59 -10.22 -13.86
N MET A 467 -41.24 -9.12 -14.23
CA MET A 467 -40.59 -7.91 -14.75
C MET A 467 -39.70 -7.23 -13.71
N LEU A 468 -40.11 -7.19 -12.43
CA LEU A 468 -39.27 -6.71 -11.33
C LEU A 468 -37.98 -7.55 -11.22
N LEU A 469 -38.10 -8.89 -11.20
CA LEU A 469 -36.94 -9.79 -11.15
C LEU A 469 -36.04 -9.65 -12.39
N PHE A 470 -36.62 -9.44 -13.58
CA PHE A 470 -35.89 -9.17 -14.80
C PHE A 470 -35.07 -7.87 -14.73
N PHE A 471 -35.70 -6.73 -14.41
CA PHE A 471 -34.99 -5.44 -14.38
C PHE A 471 -33.96 -5.35 -13.26
N VAL A 472 -34.23 -5.94 -12.09
CA VAL A 472 -33.23 -6.03 -11.01
C VAL A 472 -32.06 -6.92 -11.41
N SER A 473 -32.31 -8.07 -12.06
CA SER A 473 -31.24 -8.95 -12.54
C SER A 473 -30.40 -8.30 -13.64
N LEU A 474 -31.02 -7.53 -14.54
CA LEU A 474 -30.32 -6.70 -15.52
C LEU A 474 -29.44 -5.65 -14.82
N GLY A 475 -29.98 -4.92 -13.83
CA GLY A 475 -29.23 -3.97 -13.03
C GLY A 475 -28.01 -4.60 -12.36
N LYS A 476 -28.17 -5.77 -11.74
CA LYS A 476 -27.08 -6.56 -11.14
C LYS A 476 -26.04 -7.04 -12.14
N PHE A 477 -26.46 -7.49 -13.32
CA PHE A 477 -25.52 -7.87 -14.38
C PHE A 477 -24.70 -6.68 -14.88
N LEU A 478 -25.34 -5.52 -15.10
CA LEU A 478 -24.66 -4.29 -15.52
C LEU A 478 -23.70 -3.76 -14.44
N GLU A 479 -24.11 -3.80 -13.17
CA GLU A 479 -23.26 -3.52 -12.00
C GLU A 479 -22.00 -4.39 -11.99
N ALA A 480 -22.16 -5.71 -12.07
CA ALA A 480 -21.05 -6.67 -11.98
C ALA A 480 -20.09 -6.55 -13.17
N ASN A 481 -20.61 -6.48 -14.40
CA ASN A 481 -19.82 -6.29 -15.63
C ASN A 481 -19.01 -4.98 -15.58
N ALA A 482 -19.59 -3.90 -15.05
CA ALA A 482 -18.87 -2.64 -14.88
C ALA A 482 -17.76 -2.70 -13.84
N LYS A 483 -17.99 -3.36 -12.69
CA LYS A 483 -16.97 -3.63 -11.68
C LYS A 483 -15.80 -4.42 -12.27
N GLN A 484 -16.07 -5.53 -12.97
CA GLN A 484 -15.04 -6.33 -13.62
C GLN A 484 -14.24 -5.51 -14.65
N ARG A 485 -14.89 -4.67 -15.45
CA ARG A 485 -14.21 -3.76 -16.41
C ARG A 485 -13.40 -2.66 -15.74
N ALA A 486 -13.69 -2.30 -14.49
CA ALA A 486 -12.92 -1.35 -13.71
C ALA A 486 -11.66 -2.04 -13.12
N SER A 487 -11.79 -3.21 -12.49
CA SER A 487 -10.64 -4.01 -12.01
C SER A 487 -9.77 -4.62 -13.13
N GLY A 488 -10.32 -4.80 -14.34
CA GLY A 488 -9.66 -5.55 -15.42
C GLY A 488 -8.32 -4.98 -15.92
N ALA A 489 -8.03 -3.70 -15.67
CA ALA A 489 -6.72 -3.13 -15.98
C ALA A 489 -5.60 -3.78 -15.13
N ILE A 490 -5.88 -4.08 -13.86
CA ILE A 490 -4.92 -4.65 -12.91
C ILE A 490 -4.70 -6.14 -13.20
N ALA A 491 -5.77 -6.84 -13.59
CA ALA A 491 -5.65 -8.21 -14.09
C ALA A 491 -4.87 -8.31 -15.41
N ALA A 492 -4.89 -7.26 -16.25
CA ALA A 492 -4.03 -7.21 -17.43
C ALA A 492 -2.53 -7.09 -17.04
N LEU A 493 -2.18 -6.25 -16.06
CA LEU A 493 -0.82 -6.17 -15.50
C LEU A 493 -0.33 -7.54 -15.01
N LEU A 494 -1.13 -8.22 -14.18
CA LEU A 494 -0.82 -9.57 -13.69
C LEU A 494 -0.78 -10.66 -14.79
N ARG A 495 -1.49 -10.48 -15.90
CA ARG A 495 -1.47 -11.41 -17.05
C ARG A 495 -0.28 -11.19 -18.00
N MET A 496 0.46 -10.08 -17.88
CA MET A 496 1.65 -9.82 -18.69
C MET A 496 2.92 -10.50 -18.14
N GLN A 497 2.95 -10.94 -16.88
CA GLN A 497 4.06 -11.75 -16.38
C GLN A 497 4.08 -13.12 -17.10
N PRO A 498 5.24 -13.55 -17.64
CA PRO A 498 5.35 -14.86 -18.25
C PRO A 498 5.32 -15.95 -17.17
N LYS A 499 4.77 -17.12 -17.52
CA LYS A 499 4.71 -18.28 -16.60
C LYS A 499 6.01 -19.06 -16.52
N MET A 500 6.81 -19.00 -17.60
CA MET A 500 8.08 -19.71 -17.75
C MET A 500 9.18 -18.70 -18.01
N ALA A 501 10.39 -19.03 -17.57
CA ALA A 501 11.60 -18.25 -17.76
C ALA A 501 12.69 -19.11 -18.41
N PHE A 502 13.51 -18.49 -19.24
CA PHE A 502 14.72 -19.10 -19.78
C PHE A 502 15.89 -18.80 -18.84
N VAL A 503 16.51 -19.82 -18.26
CA VAL A 503 17.57 -19.70 -17.25
C VAL A 503 18.88 -20.30 -17.77
N LEU A 504 19.99 -19.58 -17.56
CA LEU A 504 21.37 -20.06 -17.79
C LEU A 504 21.92 -20.61 -16.48
N MET A 505 21.99 -21.93 -16.33
CA MET A 505 22.39 -22.57 -15.06
C MET A 505 23.89 -22.47 -14.77
N ALA A 506 24.73 -22.37 -15.81
CA ALA A 506 26.20 -22.38 -15.70
C ALA A 506 26.84 -20.97 -15.74
N ALA A 507 26.05 -19.90 -15.52
CA ALA A 507 26.49 -18.53 -15.75
C ALA A 507 26.30 -17.57 -14.55
N GLU A 508 25.93 -18.06 -13.36
CA GLU A 508 25.66 -17.21 -12.19
C GLU A 508 26.88 -16.37 -11.78
N ASP A 509 28.08 -16.94 -11.75
CA ASP A 509 29.30 -16.21 -11.38
C ASP A 509 29.72 -15.17 -12.44
N ALA A 510 29.59 -15.50 -13.72
CA ALA A 510 29.82 -14.55 -14.81
C ALA A 510 28.79 -13.41 -14.77
N ALA A 511 27.50 -13.71 -14.57
CA ALA A 511 26.47 -12.69 -14.36
C ALA A 511 26.71 -11.87 -13.09
N ARG A 512 27.24 -12.47 -12.02
CA ARG A 512 27.56 -11.78 -10.76
C ARG A 512 28.71 -10.80 -10.97
N ARG A 513 29.83 -11.21 -11.57
CA ARG A 513 30.91 -10.30 -12.00
C ARG A 513 30.38 -9.22 -12.94
N ALA A 514 29.54 -9.60 -13.92
CA ALA A 514 29.00 -8.65 -14.89
C ALA A 514 28.05 -7.59 -14.29
N THR A 515 27.47 -7.84 -13.11
CA THR A 515 26.45 -6.97 -12.46
C THR A 515 26.83 -6.49 -11.05
N LEU A 516 28.10 -6.62 -10.66
CA LEU A 516 28.63 -5.89 -9.50
C LEU A 516 28.55 -4.39 -9.79
N ARG A 517 27.99 -3.64 -8.85
CA ARG A 517 27.72 -2.21 -9.02
C ARG A 517 28.95 -1.42 -8.60
N LYS A 518 29.74 -0.98 -9.57
CA LYS A 518 30.86 -0.03 -9.48
C LYS A 518 31.25 0.43 -8.05
N ASP A 519 32.24 -0.27 -7.50
CA ASP A 519 33.23 0.32 -6.58
C ASP A 519 34.55 0.58 -7.32
N ASP A 520 34.43 1.10 -8.55
CA ASP A 520 35.38 1.99 -9.22
C ASP A 520 36.89 1.62 -9.12
N THR A 521 37.31 0.36 -9.22
CA THR A 521 38.70 0.06 -9.62
C THR A 521 38.83 -0.05 -11.15
N ARG A 522 40.07 -0.14 -11.64
CA ARG A 522 40.36 -0.31 -13.08
C ARG A 522 40.42 -1.79 -13.49
N GLU A 523 40.65 -2.68 -12.52
CA GLU A 523 40.63 -4.14 -12.72
C GLU A 523 39.17 -4.61 -12.87
N ASP A 524 38.23 -4.04 -12.09
CA ASP A 524 36.80 -4.35 -12.17
C ASP A 524 36.16 -4.11 -13.55
N ASP A 525 36.56 -3.07 -14.30
CA ASP A 525 35.98 -2.73 -15.62
C ASP A 525 36.51 -3.67 -16.74
N ASP A 526 37.72 -4.25 -16.59
CA ASP A 526 38.26 -5.26 -17.52
C ASP A 526 37.70 -6.66 -17.18
N ASP A 527 37.68 -7.07 -15.90
CA ASP A 527 37.01 -8.29 -15.40
C ASP A 527 35.52 -8.32 -15.78
N ALA A 528 34.90 -7.14 -15.73
CA ALA A 528 33.55 -6.88 -16.21
C ALA A 528 33.39 -7.23 -17.69
N LEU A 529 34.30 -6.77 -18.55
CA LEU A 529 34.25 -6.98 -20.00
C LEU A 529 34.49 -8.44 -20.37
N GLU A 530 35.39 -9.14 -19.66
CA GLU A 530 35.59 -10.58 -19.79
C GLU A 530 34.34 -11.37 -19.38
N ALA A 531 33.75 -11.08 -18.23
CA ALA A 531 32.50 -11.72 -17.79
C ALA A 531 31.32 -11.49 -18.77
N GLU A 532 31.30 -10.34 -19.47
CA GLU A 532 30.31 -10.05 -20.51
C GLU A 532 30.58 -10.82 -21.82
N ALA A 533 31.83 -11.18 -22.10
CA ALA A 533 32.20 -12.06 -23.21
C ALA A 533 31.84 -13.52 -22.91
N GLU A 534 32.15 -14.03 -21.71
CA GLU A 534 31.73 -15.36 -21.22
C GLU A 534 30.21 -15.54 -21.34
N LEU A 535 29.42 -14.53 -20.92
CA LEU A 535 27.96 -14.55 -21.03
C LEU A 535 27.46 -14.60 -22.48
N ARG A 536 28.17 -13.97 -23.44
CA ARG A 536 27.82 -14.06 -24.87
C ARG A 536 28.11 -15.45 -25.43
N GLU A 537 29.20 -16.07 -25.00
CA GLU A 537 29.57 -17.44 -25.41
C GLU A 537 28.61 -18.48 -24.83
N ALA A 538 28.27 -18.37 -23.54
CA ALA A 538 27.27 -19.22 -22.88
C ALA A 538 25.86 -19.08 -23.50
N LEU A 539 25.52 -17.90 -24.02
CA LEU A 539 24.27 -17.70 -24.77
C LEU A 539 24.28 -18.43 -26.13
N ALA A 540 25.46 -18.57 -26.75
CA ALA A 540 25.62 -19.24 -28.03
C ALA A 540 25.69 -20.78 -27.88
N SER A 541 26.24 -21.30 -26.77
CA SER A 541 26.35 -22.74 -26.49
C SER A 541 25.01 -23.44 -26.19
N SER A 542 23.92 -22.68 -26.03
CA SER A 542 22.54 -23.16 -25.90
C SER A 542 22.19 -23.92 -24.59
N GLU A 543 22.94 -23.73 -23.51
CA GLU A 543 22.63 -24.28 -22.17
C GLU A 543 21.49 -23.52 -21.45
N VAL A 544 20.32 -23.43 -22.09
CA VAL A 544 19.17 -22.68 -21.58
C VAL A 544 18.07 -23.64 -21.11
N SER A 545 17.81 -23.65 -19.80
CA SER A 545 16.69 -24.40 -19.20
C SER A 545 15.41 -23.57 -19.17
N LEU A 546 14.25 -24.23 -19.22
CA LEU A 546 12.94 -23.58 -19.10
C LEU A 546 12.35 -23.89 -17.71
N VAL A 547 12.32 -22.89 -16.84
CA VAL A 547 11.95 -23.00 -15.41
C VAL A 547 10.63 -22.26 -15.15
N SER A 548 9.83 -22.72 -14.19
CA SER A 548 8.62 -21.99 -13.79
C SER A 548 8.98 -20.66 -13.13
N ARG A 549 8.20 -19.60 -13.35
CA ARG A 549 8.39 -18.29 -12.66
C ARG A 549 8.43 -18.46 -11.14
N ASP A 550 7.63 -19.37 -10.61
CA ASP A 550 7.47 -19.58 -9.16
C ASP A 550 8.62 -20.39 -8.54
N GLU A 551 9.52 -20.93 -9.37
CA GLU A 551 10.74 -21.65 -8.99
C GLU A 551 12.00 -20.76 -9.10
N LEU A 552 11.86 -19.49 -9.54
CA LEU A 552 12.99 -18.57 -9.72
C LEU A 552 13.53 -18.05 -8.38
N ALA A 553 14.79 -18.36 -8.10
CA ALA A 553 15.55 -17.77 -7.01
C ALA A 553 16.12 -16.37 -7.39
N PRO A 554 16.27 -15.44 -6.42
CA PRO A 554 17.13 -14.27 -6.61
C PRO A 554 18.56 -14.69 -6.95
N GLY A 555 19.20 -14.00 -7.89
CA GLY A 555 20.51 -14.37 -8.45
C GLY A 555 20.44 -15.06 -9.81
N ALA A 556 19.32 -15.75 -10.12
CA ALA A 556 19.18 -16.53 -11.35
C ALA A 556 19.43 -15.70 -12.63
N VAL A 557 20.12 -16.30 -13.59
CA VAL A 557 20.52 -15.65 -14.86
C VAL A 557 19.47 -15.90 -15.93
N LEU A 558 18.71 -14.87 -16.28
CA LEU A 558 17.57 -14.94 -17.17
C LEU A 558 17.92 -14.47 -18.59
N VAL A 559 17.50 -15.22 -19.60
CA VAL A 559 17.62 -14.84 -21.02
C VAL A 559 16.32 -14.24 -21.52
N VAL A 560 16.36 -12.98 -21.94
CA VAL A 560 15.19 -12.26 -22.47
C VAL A 560 15.29 -12.15 -24.00
N GLN A 561 14.59 -13.05 -24.70
CA GLN A 561 14.53 -13.08 -26.16
C GLN A 561 13.83 -11.84 -26.76
N PRO A 562 14.09 -11.47 -28.03
CA PRO A 562 13.36 -10.42 -28.72
C PRO A 562 11.85 -10.69 -28.73
N GLY A 563 11.05 -9.69 -28.32
CA GLY A 563 9.59 -9.83 -28.20
C GLY A 563 9.10 -10.60 -26.97
N ALA A 564 9.99 -11.18 -26.15
CA ALA A 564 9.62 -11.84 -24.90
C ALA A 564 9.44 -10.83 -23.76
N ALA A 565 8.62 -11.22 -22.77
CA ALA A 565 8.49 -10.49 -21.52
C ALA A 565 9.61 -10.86 -20.54
N VAL A 566 10.14 -9.88 -19.81
CA VAL A 566 11.13 -10.09 -18.74
C VAL A 566 10.47 -10.90 -17.61
N PRO A 567 11.03 -12.05 -17.15
CA PRO A 567 10.31 -12.90 -16.19
C PRO A 567 10.27 -12.40 -14.74
N ALA A 568 11.31 -11.71 -14.29
CA ALA A 568 11.47 -11.19 -12.94
C ALA A 568 12.30 -9.89 -12.99
N ASP A 569 12.27 -9.11 -11.92
CA ASP A 569 13.04 -7.86 -11.85
C ASP A 569 14.53 -8.17 -11.70
N GLY A 570 15.38 -7.40 -12.35
CA GLY A 570 16.81 -7.66 -12.35
C GLY A 570 17.65 -6.54 -12.93
N VAL A 571 18.95 -6.82 -13.02
CA VAL A 571 19.95 -5.93 -13.61
C VAL A 571 20.45 -6.53 -14.92
N VAL A 572 20.56 -5.72 -15.97
CA VAL A 572 21.11 -6.15 -17.26
C VAL A 572 22.58 -6.52 -17.08
N ALA A 573 22.91 -7.79 -17.27
CA ALA A 573 24.27 -8.32 -17.18
C ALA A 573 25.02 -8.18 -18.51
N CYS A 574 24.35 -8.45 -19.63
CA CYS A 574 24.92 -8.37 -20.97
C CYS A 574 23.81 -8.09 -22.00
N ALA A 575 24.06 -7.23 -22.98
CA ALA A 575 23.18 -7.01 -24.13
C ALA A 575 23.91 -7.36 -25.42
N LEU A 576 23.35 -8.24 -26.27
CA LEU A 576 24.02 -8.68 -27.51
C LEU A 576 24.40 -7.53 -28.45
N SER A 577 23.61 -6.46 -28.46
CA SER A 577 23.82 -5.26 -29.27
C SER A 577 24.41 -4.08 -28.51
N GLY A 578 24.97 -4.30 -27.31
CA GLY A 578 25.54 -3.26 -26.42
C GLY A 578 24.51 -2.39 -25.69
N VAL A 579 23.32 -2.22 -26.29
CA VAL A 579 22.12 -1.66 -25.67
C VAL A 579 20.95 -2.62 -25.86
N ALA A 580 20.02 -2.63 -24.90
CA ALA A 580 18.72 -3.29 -24.96
C ALA A 580 17.62 -2.21 -25.04
N PHE A 581 16.54 -2.50 -25.76
CA PHE A 581 15.38 -1.62 -25.84
C PHE A 581 14.18 -2.33 -25.19
N VAL A 582 13.69 -1.77 -24.09
CA VAL A 582 12.66 -2.41 -23.25
C VAL A 582 11.41 -1.54 -23.24
N ASP A 583 10.30 -2.11 -23.66
CA ASP A 583 8.98 -1.50 -23.58
C ASP A 583 8.44 -1.64 -22.15
N GLU A 584 8.65 -0.57 -21.38
CA GLU A 584 8.21 -0.45 -20.00
C GLU A 584 6.79 0.13 -19.87
N ALA A 585 6.03 0.30 -20.97
CA ALA A 585 4.72 0.94 -20.97
C ALA A 585 3.71 0.30 -19.99
N ALA A 586 3.88 -0.99 -19.68
CA ALA A 586 3.08 -1.70 -18.69
C ALA A 586 3.31 -1.23 -17.23
N VAL A 587 4.49 -0.68 -16.93
CA VAL A 587 4.94 -0.31 -15.57
C VAL A 587 5.08 1.21 -15.43
N THR A 588 5.68 1.88 -16.43
CA THR A 588 5.91 3.33 -16.44
C THR A 588 4.85 4.12 -17.22
N GLY A 589 4.01 3.46 -18.03
CA GLY A 589 3.03 4.13 -18.88
C GLY A 589 3.62 4.91 -20.06
N GLU A 590 4.94 4.81 -20.32
CA GLU A 590 5.59 5.50 -21.43
C GLU A 590 5.52 4.70 -22.72
N SER A 591 5.07 5.34 -23.81
CA SER A 591 4.86 4.67 -25.10
C SER A 591 6.12 4.52 -25.95
N VAL A 592 7.27 5.00 -25.47
CA VAL A 592 8.57 4.91 -26.14
C VAL A 592 9.40 3.88 -25.37
N PRO A 593 9.97 2.85 -26.02
CA PRO A 593 10.84 1.89 -25.34
C PRO A 593 12.04 2.58 -24.69
N ALA A 594 12.32 2.23 -23.43
CA ALA A 594 13.47 2.70 -22.70
C ALA A 594 14.75 2.03 -23.24
N GLU A 595 15.81 2.81 -23.45
CA GLU A 595 17.15 2.28 -23.66
C GLU A 595 17.71 1.81 -22.32
N LYS A 596 18.29 0.60 -22.31
CA LYS A 596 18.90 -0.04 -21.14
C LYS A 596 20.30 -0.51 -21.51
N ARG A 597 21.26 -0.15 -20.69
CA ARG A 597 22.66 -0.58 -20.77
C ARG A 597 22.95 -1.58 -19.67
N ARG A 598 24.13 -2.18 -19.74
CA ARG A 598 24.63 -3.04 -18.68
C ARG A 598 24.68 -2.27 -17.34
N GLY A 599 24.24 -2.92 -16.27
CA GLY A 599 24.09 -2.30 -14.95
C GLY A 599 22.74 -1.62 -14.72
N ASP A 600 21.93 -1.38 -15.77
CA ASP A 600 20.60 -0.79 -15.61
C ASP A 600 19.58 -1.80 -15.09
N VAL A 601 18.60 -1.29 -14.33
CA VAL A 601 17.49 -2.07 -13.81
C VAL A 601 16.42 -2.29 -14.87
N VAL A 602 15.91 -3.51 -14.96
CA VAL A 602 14.75 -3.91 -15.78
C VAL A 602 13.70 -4.57 -14.90
N PHE A 603 12.43 -4.22 -15.15
CA PHE A 603 11.29 -4.74 -14.39
C PHE A 603 10.68 -5.96 -15.08
N GLY A 604 10.14 -6.90 -14.31
CA GLY A 604 9.36 -8.03 -14.82
C GLY A 604 8.15 -7.56 -15.63
N ALA A 605 7.64 -8.45 -16.50
CA ALA A 605 6.60 -8.23 -17.51
C ALA A 605 6.79 -7.07 -18.51
N THR A 606 7.87 -6.30 -18.43
CA THR A 606 8.27 -5.39 -19.52
C THR A 606 8.68 -6.21 -20.75
N ILE A 607 8.53 -5.66 -21.95
CA ILE A 607 8.70 -6.43 -23.20
C ILE A 607 9.98 -6.02 -23.91
N ASN A 608 10.85 -6.98 -24.23
CA ASN A 608 12.02 -6.71 -25.05
C ASN A 608 11.60 -6.34 -26.49
N ARG A 609 12.02 -5.17 -26.96
CA ARG A 609 11.82 -4.69 -28.35
C ARG A 609 13.10 -4.72 -29.19
N GLY A 610 14.27 -4.95 -28.57
CA GLY A 610 15.58 -5.01 -29.21
C GLY A 610 16.11 -6.44 -29.39
N ALA A 611 17.43 -6.58 -29.43
CA ALA A 611 18.10 -7.88 -29.44
C ALA A 611 17.96 -8.60 -28.08
N ALA A 612 18.30 -9.89 -28.02
CA ALA A 612 18.32 -10.61 -26.76
C ALA A 612 19.34 -10.01 -25.77
N PHE A 613 19.00 -10.05 -24.49
CA PHE A 613 19.86 -9.63 -23.40
C PHE A 613 19.70 -10.55 -22.19
N VAL A 614 20.73 -10.55 -21.34
CA VAL A 614 20.83 -11.36 -20.13
C VAL A 614 20.59 -10.48 -18.92
N VAL A 615 19.79 -10.97 -17.97
CA VAL A 615 19.38 -10.27 -16.75
C VAL A 615 19.73 -11.13 -15.54
N ARG A 616 20.45 -10.58 -14.56
CA ARG A 616 20.55 -11.22 -13.25
C ARG A 616 19.32 -10.84 -12.42
N ALA A 617 18.49 -11.82 -12.06
CA ALA A 617 17.32 -11.60 -11.23
C ALA A 617 17.72 -11.03 -9.85
N THR A 618 17.04 -9.98 -9.41
CA THR A 618 17.21 -9.36 -8.09
C THR A 618 16.00 -9.57 -7.19
N GLN A 619 14.79 -9.54 -7.75
CA GLN A 619 13.54 -9.75 -7.04
C GLN A 619 12.61 -10.67 -7.84
N THR A 620 12.25 -11.82 -7.26
CA THR A 620 11.40 -12.86 -7.87
C THR A 620 10.11 -13.05 -7.07
N GLY A 621 9.11 -13.73 -7.64
CA GLY A 621 7.84 -14.03 -6.97
C GLY A 621 7.13 -12.79 -6.40
N GLU A 622 6.69 -12.87 -5.14
CA GLU A 622 6.03 -11.76 -4.41
C GLU A 622 6.93 -10.53 -4.19
N ALA A 623 8.26 -10.66 -4.29
CA ALA A 623 9.18 -9.54 -4.14
C ALA A 623 9.26 -8.66 -5.40
N SER A 624 8.85 -9.16 -6.57
CA SER A 624 8.92 -8.39 -7.83
C SER A 624 8.04 -7.14 -7.82
N THR A 625 8.49 -6.07 -8.47
CA THR A 625 7.81 -4.76 -8.59
C THR A 625 6.37 -4.91 -9.07
N ILE A 626 6.07 -5.82 -10.00
CA ILE A 626 4.68 -6.05 -10.44
C ILE A 626 3.84 -6.80 -9.40
N ALA A 627 4.41 -7.74 -8.65
CA ALA A 627 3.70 -8.35 -7.53
C ALA A 627 3.43 -7.33 -6.41
N GLN A 628 4.39 -6.43 -6.14
CA GLN A 628 4.21 -5.30 -5.23
C GLN A 628 3.15 -4.32 -5.75
N ILE A 629 3.19 -3.88 -7.01
CA ILE A 629 2.14 -3.06 -7.65
C ILE A 629 0.77 -3.70 -7.48
N ALA A 630 0.64 -4.99 -7.83
CA ALA A 630 -0.61 -5.71 -7.72
C ALA A 630 -1.10 -5.79 -6.27
N ARG A 631 -0.20 -6.08 -5.32
CA ARG A 631 -0.50 -6.11 -3.89
C ARG A 631 -0.93 -4.74 -3.36
N LEU A 632 -0.21 -3.67 -3.65
CA LEU A 632 -0.56 -2.30 -3.22
C LEU A 632 -1.93 -1.88 -3.76
N VAL A 633 -2.22 -2.21 -5.03
CA VAL A 633 -3.52 -1.90 -5.64
C VAL A 633 -4.65 -2.80 -5.12
N GLU A 634 -4.38 -4.08 -4.80
CA GLU A 634 -5.34 -4.95 -4.10
C GLU A 634 -5.61 -4.45 -2.68
N GLU A 635 -4.60 -4.05 -1.92
CA GLU A 635 -4.75 -3.46 -0.60
C GLU A 635 -5.58 -2.16 -0.67
N ALA A 636 -5.40 -1.34 -1.71
CA ALA A 636 -6.24 -0.18 -1.97
C ALA A 636 -7.71 -0.53 -2.26
N GLN A 637 -7.99 -1.64 -2.95
CA GLN A 637 -9.36 -2.14 -3.19
C GLN A 637 -9.99 -2.83 -1.97
N LEU A 638 -9.18 -3.17 -0.96
CA LEU A 638 -9.61 -3.74 0.32
C LEU A 638 -9.86 -2.65 1.38
N SER A 639 -9.08 -1.57 1.34
CA SER A 639 -9.29 -0.39 2.18
C SER A 639 -10.63 0.29 1.90
N LYS A 640 -11.28 0.82 2.94
CA LYS A 640 -12.51 1.62 2.81
C LYS A 640 -12.19 3.09 2.94
N ALA A 641 -12.68 3.90 2.01
CA ALA A 641 -12.67 5.35 2.17
C ALA A 641 -13.72 5.77 3.21
N PRO A 642 -13.48 6.82 4.04
CA PRO A 642 -14.48 7.36 4.96
C PRO A 642 -15.82 7.69 4.30
N VAL A 643 -15.82 8.21 3.07
CA VAL A 643 -17.05 8.46 2.30
C VAL A 643 -17.81 7.18 1.93
N GLN A 644 -17.14 6.01 1.87
CA GLN A 644 -17.81 4.72 1.69
C GLN A 644 -18.49 4.27 2.99
N GLU A 645 -17.82 4.42 4.14
CA GLU A 645 -18.42 4.10 5.45
C GLU A 645 -19.68 4.95 5.71
N PHE A 646 -19.64 6.22 5.34
CA PHE A 646 -20.82 7.09 5.35
C PHE A 646 -21.93 6.56 4.42
N ALA A 647 -21.59 6.13 3.19
CA ALA A 647 -22.55 5.53 2.26
C ALA A 647 -23.24 4.29 2.85
N ASP A 648 -22.46 3.42 3.49
CA ASP A 648 -22.91 2.16 4.10
C ASP A 648 -23.78 2.42 5.34
N ALA A 649 -23.41 3.43 6.15
CA ALA A 649 -24.19 3.90 7.30
C ALA A 649 -25.51 4.56 6.88
N VAL A 650 -25.54 5.28 5.75
CA VAL A 650 -26.78 5.82 5.17
C VAL A 650 -27.64 4.68 4.63
N ALA A 651 -27.10 3.80 3.79
CA ALA A 651 -27.85 2.71 3.17
C ALA A 651 -28.49 1.76 4.19
N SER A 652 -27.77 1.40 5.26
CA SER A 652 -28.29 0.52 6.32
C SER A 652 -29.44 1.13 7.15
N LYS A 653 -29.47 2.47 7.31
CA LYS A 653 -30.60 3.19 7.92
C LYS A 653 -31.73 3.47 6.93
N PHE A 654 -31.42 3.61 5.65
CA PHE A 654 -32.37 3.94 4.59
C PHE A 654 -33.37 2.82 4.33
N THR A 655 -32.92 1.56 4.25
CA THR A 655 -33.79 0.40 4.00
C THR A 655 -34.98 0.29 4.97
N PRO A 656 -34.82 0.29 6.32
CA PRO A 656 -35.97 0.23 7.23
C PRO A 656 -36.86 1.49 7.18
N ALA A 657 -36.28 2.67 6.94
CA ALA A 657 -37.05 3.91 6.78
C ALA A 657 -37.98 3.85 5.55
N ILE A 658 -37.49 3.31 4.43
CA ILE A 658 -38.27 3.09 3.21
C ILE A 658 -39.37 2.04 3.42
N LEU A 659 -39.10 0.95 4.15
CA LEU A 659 -40.13 -0.03 4.50
C LEU A 659 -41.25 0.60 5.35
N GLY A 660 -40.90 1.44 6.32
CA GLY A 660 -41.87 2.22 7.10
C GLY A 660 -42.68 3.19 6.24
N LEU A 661 -42.02 3.92 5.32
CA LEU A 661 -42.69 4.82 4.39
C LEU A 661 -43.63 4.08 3.43
N ALA A 662 -43.24 2.91 2.94
CA ALA A 662 -44.08 2.08 2.07
C ALA A 662 -45.31 1.54 2.80
N ALA A 663 -45.16 1.09 4.05
CA ALA A 663 -46.28 0.67 4.90
C ALA A 663 -47.23 1.84 5.21
N LEU A 664 -46.69 3.04 5.49
CA LEU A 664 -47.48 4.26 5.67
C LEU A 664 -48.22 4.65 4.39
N THR A 665 -47.54 4.62 3.24
CA THR A 665 -48.13 4.91 1.92
C THR A 665 -49.29 3.97 1.62
N PHE A 666 -49.08 2.65 1.82
CA PHE A 666 -50.13 1.64 1.70
C PHE A 666 -51.29 1.93 2.65
N GLY A 667 -51.03 2.19 3.94
CA GLY A 667 -52.06 2.44 4.95
C GLY A 667 -52.91 3.67 4.64
N VAL A 668 -52.28 4.77 4.20
CA VAL A 668 -52.98 6.01 3.81
C VAL A 668 -53.85 5.78 2.58
N TRP A 669 -53.31 5.23 1.50
CA TRP A 669 -54.09 4.97 0.28
C TRP A 669 -55.22 3.95 0.51
N TYR A 670 -54.98 2.92 1.34
CA TYR A 670 -56.00 1.95 1.70
C TYR A 670 -57.12 2.59 2.53
N ALA A 671 -56.79 3.41 3.53
CA ALA A 671 -57.79 4.13 4.32
C ALA A 671 -58.62 5.10 3.47
N LEU A 672 -57.99 5.85 2.57
CA LEU A 672 -58.67 6.78 1.66
C LEU A 672 -59.60 6.04 0.67
N ALA A 673 -59.14 4.94 0.07
CA ALA A 673 -59.94 4.14 -0.84
C ALA A 673 -61.09 3.39 -0.13
N ALA A 674 -60.84 2.83 1.06
CA ALA A 674 -61.86 2.11 1.84
C ALA A 674 -62.93 3.02 2.47
N THR A 675 -62.62 4.30 2.69
CA THR A 675 -63.59 5.30 3.17
C THR A 675 -64.42 5.97 2.08
N GLY A 676 -64.16 5.65 0.80
CA GLY A 676 -64.84 6.30 -0.34
C GLY A 676 -64.50 7.79 -0.49
N THR A 677 -63.43 8.27 0.14
CA THR A 677 -62.97 9.67 0.01
C THR A 677 -62.24 9.94 -1.30
N VAL A 678 -61.79 8.87 -1.97
CA VAL A 678 -61.23 8.88 -3.32
C VAL A 678 -62.38 8.78 -4.34
N PRO A 679 -62.44 9.63 -5.38
CA PRO A 679 -63.44 9.51 -6.43
C PRO A 679 -63.42 8.13 -7.11
N GLU A 680 -64.58 7.54 -7.38
CA GLU A 680 -64.71 6.17 -7.94
C GLU A 680 -63.88 5.99 -9.23
N GLY A 681 -63.86 7.00 -10.10
CA GLY A 681 -63.06 7.02 -11.33
C GLY A 681 -61.53 7.16 -11.15
N TRP A 682 -60.99 7.05 -9.93
CA TRP A 682 -59.53 6.98 -9.68
C TRP A 682 -59.07 5.55 -9.36
N ILE A 683 -59.98 4.66 -8.98
CA ILE A 683 -59.65 3.31 -8.52
C ILE A 683 -59.62 2.31 -9.70
N ASP A 684 -60.27 2.64 -10.83
CA ASP A 684 -60.45 1.77 -12.00
C ASP A 684 -61.12 0.43 -11.60
N ASP A 685 -61.01 -0.62 -12.42
CA ASP A 685 -61.48 -1.98 -12.12
C ASP A 685 -60.64 -2.70 -11.02
N LEU A 686 -60.01 -1.98 -10.08
CA LEU A 686 -59.13 -2.55 -9.06
C LEU A 686 -59.81 -2.54 -7.69
N ASN A 687 -59.53 -3.52 -6.83
CA ASN A 687 -59.97 -3.43 -5.45
C ASN A 687 -59.14 -2.36 -4.66
N PRO A 688 -59.73 -1.71 -3.64
CA PRO A 688 -59.03 -0.72 -2.80
C PRO A 688 -57.70 -1.19 -2.22
N PHE A 689 -57.58 -2.49 -1.94
CA PHE A 689 -56.36 -3.13 -1.44
C PHE A 689 -55.23 -3.11 -2.47
N LEU A 690 -55.47 -3.59 -3.70
CA LEU A 690 -54.45 -3.65 -4.76
C LEU A 690 -54.04 -2.25 -5.22
N PHE A 691 -55.01 -1.33 -5.29
CA PHE A 691 -54.75 0.08 -5.58
C PHE A 691 -53.71 0.65 -4.61
N ALA A 692 -53.91 0.48 -3.29
CA ALA A 692 -52.96 0.91 -2.27
C ALA A 692 -51.65 0.11 -2.29
N LEU A 693 -51.71 -1.21 -2.55
CA LEU A 693 -50.56 -2.11 -2.59
C LEU A 693 -49.57 -1.69 -3.68
N LEU A 694 -50.05 -1.24 -4.84
CA LEU A 694 -49.21 -0.82 -5.96
C LEU A 694 -48.36 0.41 -5.64
N PHE A 695 -48.89 1.40 -4.89
CA PHE A 695 -48.08 2.53 -4.40
C PHE A 695 -47.02 2.05 -3.39
N GLY A 696 -47.40 1.22 -2.41
CA GLY A 696 -46.47 0.65 -1.43
C GLY A 696 -45.31 -0.12 -2.08
N VAL A 697 -45.62 -1.03 -3.02
CA VAL A 697 -44.62 -1.81 -3.77
C VAL A 697 -43.74 -0.89 -4.64
N SER A 698 -44.31 0.13 -5.29
CA SER A 698 -43.54 1.08 -6.11
C SER A 698 -42.56 1.90 -5.27
N VAL A 699 -42.94 2.31 -4.06
CA VAL A 699 -42.03 2.96 -3.10
C VAL A 699 -40.88 2.03 -2.71
N VAL A 700 -41.15 0.76 -2.37
CA VAL A 700 -40.12 -0.23 -2.02
C VAL A 700 -39.12 -0.45 -3.17
N VAL A 701 -39.61 -0.54 -4.40
CA VAL A 701 -38.78 -0.83 -5.58
C VAL A 701 -37.98 0.40 -6.04
N VAL A 702 -38.61 1.58 -6.13
CA VAL A 702 -37.94 2.77 -6.67
C VAL A 702 -36.80 3.24 -5.75
N ALA A 703 -36.97 3.02 -4.45
CA ALA A 703 -36.06 3.48 -3.41
C ALA A 703 -34.86 2.56 -3.15
N CYS A 704 -34.46 1.68 -4.08
CA CYS A 704 -33.22 0.92 -3.86
C CYS A 704 -32.02 1.88 -3.72
N PRO A 705 -31.23 1.84 -2.64
CA PRO A 705 -29.97 2.59 -2.52
C PRO A 705 -28.82 2.00 -3.38
N CYS A 706 -29.18 1.24 -4.43
CA CYS A 706 -28.30 0.53 -5.35
C CYS A 706 -27.15 1.43 -5.87
N ALA A 707 -27.52 2.56 -6.47
CA ALA A 707 -26.57 3.51 -7.05
C ALA A 707 -25.70 4.23 -5.99
N LEU A 708 -26.23 4.42 -4.77
CA LEU A 708 -25.55 5.09 -3.66
C LEU A 708 -24.37 4.26 -3.16
N GLY A 709 -24.58 2.97 -2.89
CA GLY A 709 -23.52 2.04 -2.46
C GLY A 709 -22.47 1.72 -3.53
N LEU A 710 -22.73 2.10 -4.80
CA LEU A 710 -21.80 1.93 -5.92
C LEU A 710 -20.98 3.19 -6.23
N ALA A 711 -21.46 4.37 -5.79
CA ALA A 711 -20.89 5.66 -6.15
C ALA A 711 -19.40 5.79 -5.81
N THR A 712 -19.01 5.38 -4.60
CA THR A 712 -17.61 5.37 -4.13
C THR A 712 -16.78 4.25 -4.75
N PRO A 713 -17.07 2.95 -4.54
CA PRO A 713 -16.15 1.88 -4.89
C PRO A 713 -15.85 1.81 -6.39
N THR A 714 -16.83 2.08 -7.26
CA THR A 714 -16.58 2.07 -8.72
C THR A 714 -15.74 3.27 -9.17
N ALA A 715 -15.88 4.43 -8.54
CA ALA A 715 -15.07 5.62 -8.85
C ALA A 715 -13.63 5.48 -8.32
N VAL A 716 -13.45 4.97 -7.09
CA VAL A 716 -12.14 4.65 -6.51
C VAL A 716 -11.41 3.61 -7.36
N MET A 717 -12.07 2.50 -7.71
CA MET A 717 -11.49 1.42 -8.53
C MET A 717 -11.11 1.88 -9.95
N CYS A 718 -11.92 2.73 -10.58
CA CYS A 718 -11.54 3.35 -11.86
C CYS A 718 -10.38 4.36 -11.69
N GLY A 719 -10.35 5.08 -10.56
CA GLY A 719 -9.31 6.05 -10.21
C GLY A 719 -7.94 5.40 -9.99
N THR A 720 -7.86 4.38 -9.12
CA THR A 720 -6.61 3.63 -8.87
C THR A 720 -6.14 2.88 -10.11
N GLY A 721 -7.05 2.32 -10.92
CA GLY A 721 -6.69 1.70 -12.20
C GLY A 721 -6.09 2.68 -13.22
N VAL A 722 -6.60 3.92 -13.28
CA VAL A 722 -6.03 4.99 -14.12
C VAL A 722 -4.70 5.49 -13.54
N GLY A 723 -4.60 5.65 -12.21
CA GLY A 723 -3.35 6.02 -11.53
C GLY A 723 -2.24 5.02 -11.81
N ALA A 724 -2.50 3.72 -11.64
CA ALA A 724 -1.53 2.67 -11.92
C ALA A 724 -1.05 2.70 -13.39
N SER A 725 -1.94 2.96 -14.36
CA SER A 725 -1.54 3.12 -15.76
C SER A 725 -0.72 4.38 -16.09
N LEU A 726 -0.61 5.31 -15.13
CA LEU A 726 0.23 6.51 -15.19
C LEU A 726 1.50 6.38 -14.30
N GLY A 727 1.76 5.21 -13.69
CA GLY A 727 2.86 5.02 -12.76
C GLY A 727 2.61 5.55 -11.33
N ILE A 728 1.34 5.83 -10.98
CA ILE A 728 0.91 6.41 -9.70
C ILE A 728 0.14 5.36 -8.90
N LEU A 729 0.82 4.72 -7.94
CA LEU A 729 0.24 3.70 -7.07
C LEU A 729 -0.32 4.36 -5.82
N VAL A 730 -1.57 4.07 -5.47
CA VAL A 730 -2.18 4.58 -4.22
C VAL A 730 -2.62 3.40 -3.39
N LYS A 731 -2.16 3.31 -2.13
CA LYS A 731 -2.43 2.20 -1.20
C LYS A 731 -3.84 2.17 -0.60
N GLY A 732 -4.57 3.28 -0.67
CA GLY A 732 -5.80 3.46 0.11
C GLY A 732 -6.89 4.27 -0.60
N GLY A 733 -8.14 3.88 -0.39
CA GLY A 733 -9.30 4.68 -0.77
C GLY A 733 -9.47 5.92 0.11
N ASP A 734 -9.03 5.86 1.37
CA ASP A 734 -8.94 6.98 2.30
C ASP A 734 -7.84 7.97 1.89
N VAL A 735 -6.69 7.47 1.44
CA VAL A 735 -5.59 8.27 0.88
C VAL A 735 -6.08 9.09 -0.31
N LEU A 736 -6.86 8.48 -1.22
CA LEU A 736 -7.47 9.20 -2.35
C LEU A 736 -8.44 10.30 -1.91
N GLU A 737 -9.12 10.15 -0.77
CA GLU A 737 -10.00 11.18 -0.20
C GLU A 737 -9.20 12.31 0.45
N LYS A 738 -8.19 12.00 1.28
CA LYS A 738 -7.28 12.99 1.90
C LYS A 738 -6.51 13.79 0.85
N ALA A 739 -5.95 13.11 -0.16
CA ALA A 739 -5.18 13.73 -1.26
C ALA A 739 -5.98 14.79 -2.04
N HIS A 740 -7.31 14.71 -2.03
CA HIS A 740 -8.16 15.72 -2.68
C HIS A 740 -8.10 17.05 -1.91
N ALA A 741 -8.06 16.95 -0.59
CA ALA A 741 -8.18 18.04 0.36
C ALA A 741 -6.84 18.74 0.63
N VAL A 742 -5.70 18.06 0.37
CA VAL A 742 -4.33 18.58 0.50
C VAL A 742 -4.20 20.05 0.11
N ASP A 743 -3.79 20.85 1.10
CA ASP A 743 -3.60 22.29 1.01
C ASP A 743 -2.19 22.74 1.45
N ALA A 744 -1.38 21.85 2.02
CA ALA A 744 0.07 22.01 2.17
C ALA A 744 0.81 20.82 1.54
N VAL A 745 1.88 21.10 0.77
CA VAL A 745 2.80 20.08 0.23
C VAL A 745 4.19 20.42 0.73
N VAL A 746 4.79 19.50 1.48
CA VAL A 746 6.15 19.56 1.98
C VAL A 746 7.00 18.66 1.10
N PHE A 747 8.06 19.20 0.51
CA PHE A 747 9.06 18.43 -0.23
C PHE A 747 10.33 18.30 0.61
N ASP A 748 10.91 17.10 0.67
CA ASP A 748 12.32 16.97 1.01
C ASP A 748 13.20 17.56 -0.11
N LYS A 749 14.41 17.99 0.25
CA LYS A 749 15.39 18.51 -0.72
C LYS A 749 16.13 17.39 -1.44
N THR A 750 16.78 16.47 -0.72
CA THR A 750 17.81 15.56 -1.25
C THR A 750 17.17 14.36 -1.94
N GLY A 751 17.54 14.09 -3.19
CA GLY A 751 16.97 13.00 -3.99
C GLY A 751 15.52 13.23 -4.46
N THR A 752 14.80 14.15 -3.79
CA THR A 752 13.43 14.54 -4.11
C THR A 752 13.38 15.76 -5.03
N LEU A 753 13.68 16.96 -4.54
CA LEU A 753 13.78 18.17 -5.37
C LEU A 753 15.08 18.22 -6.19
N THR A 754 16.13 17.58 -5.68
CA THR A 754 17.41 17.41 -6.36
C THR A 754 17.56 16.00 -6.92
N THR A 755 18.61 15.78 -7.72
CA THR A 755 18.93 14.45 -8.24
C THR A 755 19.41 13.47 -7.16
N GLY A 756 19.92 13.96 -6.02
CA GLY A 756 20.48 13.14 -4.93
C GLY A 756 21.91 12.67 -5.22
N GLU A 757 22.41 12.92 -6.42
CA GLU A 757 23.80 12.71 -6.82
C GLU A 757 24.50 14.07 -6.96
N PRO A 758 25.49 14.39 -6.11
CA PRO A 758 26.31 15.59 -6.30
C PRO A 758 27.15 15.48 -7.57
N VAL A 759 27.35 16.61 -8.24
CA VAL A 759 28.13 16.75 -9.47
C VAL A 759 29.08 17.95 -9.33
N VAL A 760 30.27 17.88 -9.93
CA VAL A 760 31.18 19.03 -10.05
C VAL A 760 30.56 20.02 -11.04
N THR A 761 30.19 21.21 -10.57
CA THR A 761 29.58 22.28 -11.39
C THR A 761 30.58 23.34 -11.80
N ASP A 762 31.60 23.60 -10.97
CA ASP A 762 32.55 24.69 -11.17
C ASP A 762 33.97 24.20 -10.88
N GLU A 763 34.90 24.63 -11.73
CA GLU A 763 36.33 24.35 -11.61
C GLU A 763 37.08 25.67 -11.72
N ILE A 764 37.57 26.19 -10.59
CA ILE A 764 38.30 27.44 -10.47
C ILE A 764 39.76 27.07 -10.21
N ALA A 765 40.59 27.18 -11.25
CA ALA A 765 42.00 26.86 -11.18
C ALA A 765 42.82 28.10 -10.75
N VAL A 766 43.79 27.90 -9.85
CA VAL A 766 44.61 28.98 -9.27
C VAL A 766 46.06 28.87 -9.74
N CYS A 767 46.68 27.71 -9.55
CA CYS A 767 48.12 27.50 -9.77
C CYS A 767 48.46 26.42 -10.81
N THR A 768 47.46 25.79 -11.43
CA THR A 768 47.58 24.58 -12.26
C THR A 768 46.49 24.56 -13.34
N SER A 769 46.48 23.57 -14.24
CA SER A 769 45.36 23.38 -15.17
C SER A 769 44.15 22.74 -14.47
N LYS A 770 42.94 22.96 -15.00
CA LYS A 770 41.70 22.40 -14.43
C LYS A 770 41.73 20.88 -14.39
N ASP A 771 42.18 20.24 -15.47
CA ASP A 771 42.25 18.78 -15.56
C ASP A 771 43.37 18.19 -14.67
N GLU A 772 44.49 18.89 -14.48
CA GLU A 772 45.52 18.46 -13.52
C GLU A 772 45.02 18.55 -12.07
N ALA A 773 44.34 19.64 -11.70
CA ALA A 773 43.68 19.79 -10.41
C ALA A 773 42.60 18.71 -10.17
N LEU A 774 41.75 18.46 -11.17
CA LEU A 774 40.69 17.47 -11.10
C LEU A 774 41.25 16.04 -10.99
N ALA A 775 42.33 15.73 -11.72
CA ALA A 775 43.03 14.45 -11.60
C ALA A 775 43.69 14.26 -10.22
N LEU A 776 44.34 15.30 -9.68
CA LEU A 776 44.90 15.29 -8.32
C LEU A 776 43.80 15.05 -7.26
N ALA A 777 42.70 15.78 -7.36
CA ALA A 777 41.59 15.66 -6.43
C ALA A 777 40.92 14.29 -6.50
N ALA A 778 40.64 13.79 -7.71
CA ALA A 778 40.08 12.46 -7.92
C ALA A 778 41.03 11.33 -7.47
N SER A 779 42.34 11.51 -7.57
CA SER A 779 43.32 10.53 -7.07
C SER A 779 43.41 10.49 -5.55
N ALA A 780 43.15 11.62 -4.87
CA ALA A 780 43.06 11.65 -3.40
C ALA A 780 41.70 11.15 -2.89
N GLU A 781 40.63 11.51 -3.58
CA GLU A 781 39.24 11.15 -3.24
C GLU A 781 38.85 9.73 -3.64
N SER A 782 39.67 8.99 -4.43
CA SER A 782 39.37 7.59 -4.77
C SER A 782 39.48 6.61 -3.58
N ALA A 783 40.05 7.04 -2.44
CA ALA A 783 39.99 6.29 -1.17
C ALA A 783 38.80 6.67 -0.28
N SER A 784 37.84 7.45 -0.79
CA SER A 784 36.76 8.06 -0.01
C SER A 784 35.39 7.67 -0.58
N GLU A 785 34.58 6.98 0.23
CA GLU A 785 33.20 6.61 -0.13
C GLU A 785 32.23 7.81 -0.10
N HIS A 786 32.68 8.99 0.33
CA HIS A 786 31.83 10.16 0.54
C HIS A 786 31.13 10.58 -0.78
N PRO A 787 29.85 10.98 -0.77
CA PRO A 787 29.14 11.34 -2.01
C PRO A 787 29.84 12.42 -2.85
N LEU A 788 30.47 13.41 -2.19
CA LEU A 788 31.26 14.45 -2.86
C LEU A 788 32.53 13.90 -3.52
N ALA A 789 33.20 12.93 -2.88
CA ALA A 789 34.38 12.26 -3.43
C ALA A 789 34.04 11.54 -4.74
N ARG A 790 32.93 10.77 -4.72
CA ARG A 790 32.37 10.10 -5.90
C ARG A 790 31.98 11.07 -7.02
N ALA A 791 31.59 12.31 -6.70
CA ALA A 791 31.35 13.34 -7.70
C ALA A 791 32.64 13.78 -8.42
N VAL A 792 33.71 14.00 -7.66
CA VAL A 792 35.03 14.40 -8.18
C VAL A 792 35.69 13.27 -8.99
N VAL A 793 35.68 12.04 -8.47
CA VAL A 793 36.20 10.85 -9.17
C VAL A 793 35.48 10.62 -10.50
N ARG A 794 34.14 10.69 -10.49
CA ARG A 794 33.31 10.54 -11.69
C ARG A 794 33.55 11.64 -12.73
N ALA A 795 33.74 12.88 -12.31
CA ALA A 795 34.08 13.98 -13.20
C ALA A 795 35.44 13.77 -13.89
N ALA A 796 36.45 13.27 -13.16
CA ALA A 796 37.75 12.92 -13.74
C ALA A 796 37.67 11.74 -14.72
N ARG A 797 36.93 10.67 -14.37
CA ARG A 797 36.70 9.49 -15.22
C ARG A 797 35.95 9.84 -16.50
N ALA A 798 34.96 10.72 -16.44
CA ALA A 798 34.22 11.20 -17.61
C ALA A 798 35.09 11.95 -18.63
N ARG A 799 36.24 12.49 -18.21
CA ARG A 799 37.28 13.09 -19.08
C ARG A 799 38.44 12.14 -19.39
N SER A 800 38.36 10.88 -18.97
CA SER A 800 39.41 9.86 -19.11
C SER A 800 40.77 10.29 -18.54
N LEU A 801 40.76 11.07 -17.44
CA LEU A 801 41.99 11.53 -16.80
C LEU A 801 42.70 10.38 -16.07
N ALA A 802 44.03 10.32 -16.22
CA ALA A 802 44.85 9.33 -15.52
C ALA A 802 44.94 9.69 -14.03
N LEU A 803 44.41 8.80 -13.18
CA LEU A 803 44.54 8.86 -11.73
C LEU A 803 45.89 8.29 -11.28
N ASP A 804 46.48 8.87 -10.25
CA ASP A 804 47.73 8.41 -9.64
C ASP A 804 47.45 7.39 -8.53
N ALA A 805 48.37 6.47 -8.29
CA ALA A 805 48.22 5.46 -7.25
C ALA A 805 48.40 6.08 -5.86
N ILE A 806 47.50 5.76 -4.93
CA ILE A 806 47.61 6.15 -3.53
C ILE A 806 48.68 5.27 -2.85
N LEU A 807 49.60 5.91 -2.12
CA LEU A 807 50.55 5.24 -1.21
C LEU A 807 50.03 5.22 0.24
N ASP A 808 49.38 6.31 0.66
CA ASP A 808 48.76 6.47 1.97
C ASP A 808 47.59 7.46 1.85
N ALA A 809 46.52 7.28 2.65
CA ALA A 809 45.36 8.16 2.66
C ALA A 809 44.75 8.26 4.05
N THR A 810 44.48 9.50 4.47
CA THR A 810 43.91 9.85 5.78
C THR A 810 42.67 10.72 5.60
N SER A 811 41.52 10.21 6.05
CA SER A 811 40.28 10.98 6.11
C SER A 811 40.22 11.76 7.42
N VAL A 812 39.92 13.05 7.34
CA VAL A 812 39.76 13.96 8.48
C VAL A 812 38.27 14.30 8.62
N PRO A 813 37.55 13.70 9.58
CA PRO A 813 36.10 13.86 9.71
C PRO A 813 35.65 15.32 9.74
N GLY A 814 34.66 15.65 8.91
CA GLY A 814 34.12 17.01 8.79
C GLY A 814 35.05 18.04 8.14
N ARG A 815 36.21 17.63 7.60
CA ARG A 815 37.19 18.54 6.97
C ARG A 815 37.56 18.15 5.55
N GLY A 816 37.92 16.88 5.29
CA GLY A 816 38.34 16.42 3.96
C GLY A 816 39.28 15.22 4.01
N VAL A 817 39.97 14.94 2.90
CA VAL A 817 40.88 13.80 2.71
C VAL A 817 42.28 14.27 2.33
N ARG A 818 43.31 13.74 2.98
CA ARG A 818 44.72 13.95 2.63
C ARG A 818 45.34 12.64 2.19
N ALA A 819 45.91 12.61 1.00
CA ALA A 819 46.52 11.42 0.40
C ALA A 819 47.93 11.71 -0.13
N VAL A 820 48.81 10.72 -0.01
CA VAL A 820 50.15 10.73 -0.60
C VAL A 820 50.10 9.93 -1.89
N LEU A 821 50.23 10.61 -3.03
CA LEU A 821 50.18 10.03 -4.37
C LEU A 821 51.58 9.60 -4.85
N LYS A 822 51.66 8.47 -5.54
CA LYS A 822 52.91 7.80 -5.92
C LYS A 822 53.85 8.64 -6.80
N THR A 823 53.31 9.43 -7.71
CA THR A 823 54.11 10.30 -8.61
C THR A 823 54.01 11.79 -8.25
N ARG A 824 52.91 12.22 -7.61
CA ARG A 824 52.64 13.65 -7.35
C ARG A 824 52.81 14.11 -5.90
N GLY A 825 52.96 13.18 -4.94
CA GLY A 825 53.21 13.47 -3.53
C GLY A 825 51.97 13.84 -2.74
N ASP A 826 52.14 14.61 -1.66
CA ASP A 826 51.09 14.99 -0.71
C ASP A 826 50.03 15.93 -1.32
N VAL A 827 48.77 15.52 -1.23
CA VAL A 827 47.59 16.22 -1.75
C VAL A 827 46.49 16.23 -0.68
N ALA A 828 45.80 17.35 -0.53
CA ALA A 828 44.67 17.51 0.36
C ALA A 828 43.46 18.07 -0.40
N VAL A 829 42.27 17.49 -0.17
CA VAL A 829 40.99 17.93 -0.72
C VAL A 829 40.02 18.13 0.44
N GLY A 830 39.46 19.33 0.60
CA GLY A 830 38.56 19.59 1.72
C GLY A 830 38.07 21.02 1.83
N ASN A 831 37.46 21.34 2.97
CA ASN A 831 36.91 22.67 3.25
C ASN A 831 37.97 23.68 3.74
N VAL A 832 37.55 24.93 3.94
CA VAL A 832 38.39 26.03 4.46
C VAL A 832 39.10 25.66 5.78
N GLU A 833 38.44 24.88 6.64
CA GLU A 833 38.97 24.46 7.93
C GLU A 833 40.13 23.47 7.78
N MET A 834 40.08 22.59 6.78
CA MET A 834 41.21 21.73 6.41
C MET A 834 42.43 22.56 5.99
N MET A 835 42.22 23.59 5.18
CA MET A 835 43.30 24.44 4.67
C MET A 835 43.96 25.25 5.79
N ARG A 836 43.16 25.91 6.64
CA ARG A 836 43.68 26.73 7.75
C ARG A 836 44.23 25.88 8.89
N SER A 837 43.42 24.96 9.43
CA SER A 837 43.70 24.34 10.74
C SER A 837 44.46 23.01 10.66
N ASN A 838 44.51 22.33 9.50
CA ASN A 838 45.34 21.14 9.32
C ASN A 838 46.62 21.41 8.50
N LEU A 839 46.61 22.39 7.60
CA LEU A 839 47.74 22.67 6.69
C LEU A 839 48.42 24.03 6.93
N GLY A 840 47.85 24.90 7.77
CA GLY A 840 48.42 26.22 8.07
C GLY A 840 48.39 27.19 6.88
N LEU A 841 47.47 26.99 5.93
CA LEU A 841 47.40 27.78 4.69
C LEU A 841 46.47 28.97 4.84
N GLU A 842 47.00 30.17 4.60
CA GLU A 842 46.20 31.36 4.38
C GLU A 842 45.59 31.32 2.97
N LEU A 843 44.30 31.69 2.87
CA LEU A 843 43.56 31.76 1.63
C LEU A 843 43.65 33.19 1.08
N PRO A 844 44.06 33.40 -0.18
CA PRO A 844 43.97 34.69 -0.85
C PRO A 844 42.52 35.22 -0.85
N ASP A 845 42.36 36.54 -0.74
CA ASP A 845 41.04 37.21 -0.68
C ASP A 845 40.15 36.84 -1.88
N GLU A 846 40.74 36.72 -3.08
CA GLU A 846 40.04 36.29 -4.30
C GLU A 846 39.42 34.88 -4.16
N ILE A 847 40.16 33.93 -3.57
CA ILE A 847 39.65 32.57 -3.33
C ILE A 847 38.61 32.57 -2.22
N SER A 848 38.77 33.39 -1.17
CA SER A 848 37.75 33.52 -0.13
C SER A 848 36.43 34.04 -0.70
N ALA A 849 36.49 35.05 -1.57
CA ALA A 849 35.33 35.59 -2.28
C ALA A 849 34.66 34.54 -3.19
N ASP A 850 35.45 33.71 -3.89
CA ASP A 850 34.93 32.62 -4.72
C ASP A 850 34.31 31.48 -3.88
N VAL A 851 34.88 31.14 -2.73
CA VAL A 851 34.26 30.18 -1.78
C VAL A 851 32.90 30.68 -1.31
N ASP A 852 32.79 31.95 -0.94
CA ASP A 852 31.54 32.54 -0.45
C ASP A 852 30.52 32.73 -1.59
N ARG A 853 30.96 33.02 -2.82
CA ARG A 853 30.13 32.99 -4.03
C ARG A 853 29.53 31.61 -4.29
N LEU A 854 30.35 30.55 -4.29
CA LEU A 854 29.88 29.18 -4.49
C LEU A 854 28.88 28.75 -3.41
N ARG A 855 29.12 29.11 -2.14
CA ARG A 855 28.17 28.88 -1.04
C ARG A 855 26.83 29.57 -1.26
N ALA A 856 26.84 30.84 -1.67
CA ALA A 856 25.63 31.61 -1.96
C ALA A 856 24.81 31.02 -3.13
N GLU A 857 25.45 30.28 -4.04
CA GLU A 857 24.86 29.55 -5.17
C GLU A 857 24.37 28.13 -4.82
N ALA A 858 24.37 27.72 -3.54
CA ALA A 858 24.07 26.38 -3.03
C ALA A 858 25.14 25.30 -3.29
N LYS A 859 26.39 25.69 -3.53
CA LYS A 859 27.47 24.78 -3.93
C LYS A 859 28.44 24.55 -2.78
N THR A 860 28.87 23.31 -2.59
CA THR A 860 29.94 22.95 -1.64
C THR A 860 31.29 23.27 -2.27
N ALA A 861 32.01 24.19 -1.65
CA ALA A 861 33.37 24.57 -2.01
C ALA A 861 34.40 23.55 -1.47
N LEU A 862 35.03 22.78 -2.37
CA LEU A 862 36.17 21.91 -2.06
C LEU A 862 37.47 22.54 -2.57
N LEU A 863 38.36 22.87 -1.65
CA LEU A 863 39.69 23.39 -1.93
C LEU A 863 40.66 22.22 -2.13
N ILE A 864 41.52 22.33 -3.14
CA ILE A 864 42.56 21.36 -3.44
C ILE A 864 43.91 22.00 -3.13
N ALA A 865 44.74 21.35 -2.32
CA ALA A 865 46.08 21.81 -1.99
C ALA A 865 47.13 20.72 -2.19
N SER A 866 48.34 21.14 -2.54
CA SER A 866 49.54 20.29 -2.59
C SER A 866 50.79 21.15 -2.36
N LYS A 867 51.86 20.55 -1.82
CA LYS A 867 53.15 21.24 -1.57
C LYS A 867 53.01 22.57 -0.81
N GLY A 868 52.04 22.65 0.11
CA GLY A 868 51.79 23.84 0.93
C GLY A 868 51.17 25.02 0.17
N ARG A 869 50.42 24.80 -0.92
CA ARG A 869 49.66 25.85 -1.64
C ARG A 869 48.31 25.32 -2.12
N VAL A 870 47.32 26.21 -2.20
CA VAL A 870 46.03 25.93 -2.84
C VAL A 870 46.18 25.97 -4.36
N LEU A 871 45.84 24.87 -5.02
CA LEU A 871 45.95 24.66 -6.45
C LEU A 871 44.69 25.08 -7.21
N ALA A 872 43.53 24.75 -6.65
CA ALA A 872 42.22 24.95 -7.27
C ALA A 872 41.09 24.87 -6.23
N LEU A 873 39.90 25.28 -6.66
CA LEU A 873 38.64 25.24 -5.94
C LEU A 873 37.59 24.58 -6.85
N LEU A 874 36.95 23.52 -6.36
CA LEU A 874 35.82 22.85 -7.00
C LEU A 874 34.51 23.28 -6.34
N GLY A 875 33.54 23.68 -7.15
CA GLY A 875 32.13 23.76 -6.74
C GLY A 875 31.46 22.42 -6.99
N VAL A 876 30.96 21.78 -5.95
CA VAL A 876 30.20 20.52 -6.04
C VAL A 876 28.79 20.76 -5.52
N ALA A 877 27.78 20.46 -6.33
CA ALA A 877 26.38 20.71 -5.98
C ALA A 877 25.50 19.51 -6.31
N ASP A 878 24.49 19.29 -5.47
CA ASP A 878 23.37 18.40 -5.75
C ASP A 878 22.30 19.21 -6.50
N ALA A 879 22.28 19.06 -7.83
CA ALA A 879 21.51 19.95 -8.71
C ALA A 879 20.00 19.72 -8.55
N PRO A 880 19.16 20.79 -8.57
CA PRO A 880 17.72 20.64 -8.62
C PRO A 880 17.30 19.95 -9.93
N ARG A 881 16.29 19.09 -9.86
CA ARG A 881 15.73 18.41 -11.04
C ARG A 881 15.19 19.46 -12.03
N PRO A 882 15.42 19.30 -13.35
CA PRO A 882 15.01 20.31 -14.34
C PRO A 882 13.50 20.56 -14.37
N GLU A 883 12.69 19.56 -14.03
CA GLU A 883 11.24 19.66 -13.91
C GLU A 883 10.75 20.28 -12.58
N ALA A 884 11.58 20.40 -11.55
CA ALA A 884 11.14 20.77 -10.19
C ALA A 884 10.41 22.12 -10.15
N ALA A 885 10.99 23.14 -10.77
CA ALA A 885 10.39 24.47 -10.85
C ALA A 885 9.06 24.47 -11.63
N ALA A 886 8.92 23.60 -12.63
CA ALA A 886 7.69 23.47 -13.41
C ALA A 886 6.60 22.71 -12.64
N ALA A 887 6.96 21.67 -11.88
CA ALA A 887 6.06 20.92 -11.01
C ALA A 887 5.51 21.81 -9.88
N ILE A 888 6.38 22.56 -9.19
CA ILE A 888 5.98 23.50 -8.12
C ILE A 888 5.07 24.60 -8.68
N ALA A 889 5.39 25.18 -9.84
CA ALA A 889 4.56 26.20 -10.49
C ALA A 889 3.19 25.66 -10.99
N ALA A 890 3.08 24.35 -11.22
CA ALA A 890 1.83 23.70 -11.65
C ALA A 890 0.91 23.30 -10.49
N LEU A 891 1.40 23.30 -9.24
CA LEU A 891 0.54 23.12 -8.07
C LEU A 891 -0.51 24.26 -7.97
N PRO A 892 -1.72 23.99 -7.46
CA PRO A 892 -2.74 25.03 -7.34
C PRO A 892 -2.27 26.19 -6.46
N LYS A 893 -2.51 27.44 -6.86
CA LYS A 893 -2.12 28.64 -6.08
C LYS A 893 -2.61 28.70 -4.63
N LYS A 894 -3.61 27.88 -4.28
CA LYS A 894 -4.14 27.74 -2.91
C LYS A 894 -3.33 26.78 -2.02
N THR A 895 -2.47 25.96 -2.63
CA THR A 895 -1.65 24.95 -1.95
C THR A 895 -0.33 25.60 -1.52
N GLN A 896 0.00 25.49 -0.24
CA GLN A 896 1.26 26.01 0.31
C GLN A 896 2.37 25.01 0.05
N VAL A 897 3.39 25.41 -0.70
CA VAL A 897 4.60 24.59 -0.93
C VAL A 897 5.65 24.95 0.11
N TRP A 898 6.22 23.93 0.74
CA TRP A 898 7.28 24.00 1.74
C TRP A 898 8.47 23.13 1.31
N MET A 899 9.68 23.54 1.69
CA MET A 899 10.90 22.74 1.59
C MET A 899 11.38 22.39 3.01
N LEU A 900 11.76 21.12 3.21
CA LEU A 900 12.31 20.58 4.44
C LEU A 900 13.68 19.96 4.14
N THR A 901 14.70 20.24 4.94
CA THR A 901 16.04 19.67 4.72
C THR A 901 16.93 19.67 5.97
N GLY A 902 17.88 18.74 6.03
CA GLY A 902 18.98 18.74 6.99
C GLY A 902 20.13 19.68 6.61
N ASP A 903 20.17 20.18 5.36
CA ASP A 903 21.23 21.07 4.87
C ASP A 903 21.26 22.42 5.61
N HIS A 904 22.41 23.10 5.55
CA HIS A 904 22.53 24.47 6.02
C HIS A 904 21.54 25.43 5.33
N ARG A 905 21.07 26.42 6.10
CA ARG A 905 20.02 27.37 5.69
C ARG A 905 20.34 28.13 4.40
N GLU A 906 21.61 28.47 4.16
CA GLU A 906 22.04 29.19 2.95
C GLU A 906 21.84 28.34 1.69
N THR A 907 22.31 27.09 1.71
CA THR A 907 22.11 26.09 0.66
C THR A 907 20.62 25.86 0.39
N ALA A 908 19.83 25.66 1.45
CA ALA A 908 18.39 25.44 1.35
C ALA A 908 17.66 26.62 0.70
N LEU A 909 17.96 27.86 1.11
CA LEU A 909 17.39 29.08 0.53
C LEU A 909 17.82 29.28 -0.93
N ALA A 910 19.05 28.92 -1.28
CA ALA A 910 19.55 29.03 -2.65
C ALA A 910 18.87 28.01 -3.59
N VAL A 911 18.68 26.76 -3.19
CA VAL A 911 17.86 25.78 -3.95
C VAL A 911 16.41 26.25 -4.02
N ALA A 912 15.82 26.74 -2.92
CA ALA A 912 14.44 27.22 -2.88
C ALA A 912 14.18 28.36 -3.89
N ARG A 913 15.12 29.30 -4.02
CA ARG A 913 15.07 30.37 -5.04
C ARG A 913 15.07 29.82 -6.47
N GLN A 914 15.87 28.80 -6.76
CA GLN A 914 15.93 28.18 -8.09
C GLN A 914 14.62 27.46 -8.46
N VAL A 915 13.99 26.76 -7.49
CA VAL A 915 12.74 26.03 -7.72
C VAL A 915 11.46 26.86 -7.52
N GLY A 916 11.57 28.07 -6.98
CA GLY A 916 10.45 29.01 -6.79
C GLY A 916 9.67 28.85 -5.47
N ILE A 917 10.30 28.28 -4.43
CA ILE A 917 9.73 28.20 -3.07
C ILE A 917 10.13 29.47 -2.30
N PRO A 918 9.18 30.17 -1.63
CA PRO A 918 9.47 31.43 -0.96
C PRO A 918 10.20 31.20 0.39
N PRO A 919 11.03 32.14 0.85
CA PRO A 919 11.96 31.93 1.96
C PRO A 919 11.28 31.80 3.34
N ASP A 920 10.00 32.18 3.47
CA ASP A 920 9.16 31.91 4.65
C ASP A 920 8.79 30.43 4.80
N ARG A 921 9.05 29.59 3.78
CA ARG A 921 8.62 28.18 3.71
C ARG A 921 9.77 27.20 3.52
N VAL A 922 10.95 27.56 4.01
CA VAL A 922 12.16 26.75 3.99
C VAL A 922 12.59 26.49 5.42
N GLU A 923 12.42 25.25 5.87
CA GLU A 923 12.91 24.75 7.16
C GLU A 923 14.18 23.92 6.91
N ALA A 924 15.29 24.33 7.51
CA ALA A 924 16.64 23.85 7.20
C ALA A 924 17.41 23.51 8.49
N GLY A 925 18.41 22.63 8.40
CA GLY A 925 19.10 22.08 9.57
C GLY A 925 18.26 21.09 10.38
N VAL A 926 17.25 20.47 9.77
CA VAL A 926 16.27 19.59 10.44
C VAL A 926 16.77 18.15 10.49
N LEU A 927 16.83 17.57 11.70
CA LEU A 927 17.17 16.15 11.90
C LEU A 927 16.03 15.24 11.39
N PRO A 928 16.32 13.99 10.98
CA PRO A 928 15.29 13.06 10.46
C PRO A 928 14.09 12.86 11.39
N GLU A 929 14.32 12.83 12.71
CA GLU A 929 13.28 12.71 13.73
C GLU A 929 12.37 13.95 13.77
N ASP A 930 12.97 15.15 13.70
CA ASP A 930 12.27 16.43 13.71
C ASP A 930 11.42 16.68 12.46
N LYS A 931 11.75 16.05 11.32
CA LYS A 931 10.93 16.14 10.10
C LYS A 931 9.48 15.71 10.36
N SER A 932 9.29 14.62 11.11
CA SER A 932 7.96 14.11 11.48
C SER A 932 7.20 15.08 12.39
N THR A 933 7.91 15.73 13.33
CA THR A 933 7.36 16.73 14.24
C THR A 933 6.94 18.00 13.49
N PHE A 934 7.69 18.42 12.47
CA PHE A 934 7.32 19.56 11.61
C PHE A 934 6.05 19.28 10.80
N VAL A 935 5.92 18.09 10.21
CA VAL A 935 4.72 17.66 9.47
C VAL A 935 3.49 17.65 10.40
N ARG A 936 3.60 17.07 11.60
CA ARG A 936 2.52 17.10 12.61
C ARG A 936 2.14 18.53 13.01
N ARG A 937 3.12 19.41 13.26
CA ARG A 937 2.90 20.82 13.60
C ARG A 937 2.13 21.59 12.51
N LEU A 938 2.26 21.21 11.24
CA LEU A 938 1.43 21.75 10.16
C LEU A 938 0.01 21.17 10.21
N GLY A 939 -0.15 19.86 10.45
CA GLY A 939 -1.44 19.20 10.65
C GLY A 939 -2.25 19.79 11.82
N ASP A 940 -1.62 20.00 12.97
CA ASP A 940 -2.21 20.59 14.19
C ASP A 940 -2.76 22.01 13.94
N ARG A 941 -2.26 22.71 12.92
CA ARG A 941 -2.77 24.02 12.47
C ARG A 941 -3.99 23.92 11.54
N GLY A 942 -4.57 22.73 11.41
CA GLY A 942 -5.74 22.45 10.57
C GLY A 942 -5.43 22.36 9.07
N ARG A 943 -4.18 22.06 8.69
CA ARG A 943 -3.78 21.79 7.30
C ARG A 943 -3.91 20.31 6.99
N VAL A 944 -4.17 19.99 5.73
CA VAL A 944 -4.04 18.63 5.20
C VAL A 944 -2.70 18.56 4.47
N VAL A 945 -1.75 17.87 5.09
CA VAL A 945 -0.34 17.90 4.71
C VAL A 945 0.02 16.69 3.86
N ALA A 946 0.49 16.94 2.64
CA ALA A 946 1.19 15.95 1.85
C ALA A 946 2.71 16.09 2.08
N MET A 947 3.40 15.00 2.41
CA MET A 947 4.86 14.94 2.44
C MET A 947 5.35 14.23 1.18
N VAL A 948 6.39 14.74 0.53
CA VAL A 948 7.01 14.18 -0.66
C VAL A 948 8.48 13.91 -0.36
N GLY A 949 8.94 12.67 -0.56
CA GLY A 949 10.30 12.22 -0.23
C GLY A 949 10.79 11.05 -1.08
N ASP A 950 12.03 10.62 -0.86
CA ASP A 950 12.61 9.42 -1.48
C ASP A 950 12.15 8.11 -0.81
N GLY A 951 11.60 8.22 0.40
CA GLY A 951 11.12 7.11 1.22
C GLY A 951 12.19 6.30 1.95
N VAL A 952 13.48 6.62 1.78
CA VAL A 952 14.59 6.00 2.52
C VAL A 952 14.83 6.79 3.81
N ASN A 953 15.17 8.07 3.68
CA ASN A 953 15.49 8.93 4.82
C ASN A 953 14.26 9.60 5.44
N ASP A 954 13.18 9.73 4.65
CA ASP A 954 11.96 10.45 5.02
C ASP A 954 10.82 9.55 5.51
N SER A 955 11.06 8.25 5.68
CA SER A 955 10.02 7.29 6.08
C SER A 955 9.22 7.69 7.34
N PRO A 956 9.80 8.30 8.41
CA PRO A 956 9.02 8.76 9.56
C PRO A 956 8.17 10.01 9.25
N ALA A 957 8.60 10.86 8.32
CA ALA A 957 7.89 12.07 7.93
C ALA A 957 6.76 11.77 6.95
N LEU A 958 6.96 10.82 6.04
CA LEU A 958 5.93 10.30 5.13
C LEU A 958 4.79 9.64 5.91
N ALA A 959 5.11 8.77 6.87
CA ALA A 959 4.13 8.09 7.72
C ALA A 959 3.42 9.03 8.73
N ALA A 960 3.96 10.23 8.97
CA ALA A 960 3.37 11.24 9.85
C ALA A 960 2.46 12.25 9.10
N ALA A 961 2.45 12.23 7.77
CA ALA A 961 1.63 13.11 6.94
C ALA A 961 0.18 12.59 6.80
N ASP A 962 -0.73 13.45 6.32
CA ASP A 962 -2.06 12.99 5.90
C ASP A 962 -1.99 12.16 4.62
N VAL A 963 -0.98 12.45 3.78
CA VAL A 963 -0.63 11.72 2.56
C VAL A 963 0.89 11.72 2.37
N GLY A 964 1.56 10.59 2.59
CA GLY A 964 2.95 10.40 2.18
C GLY A 964 3.05 10.04 0.69
N LEU A 965 3.92 10.73 -0.06
CA LEU A 965 4.25 10.43 -1.46
C LEU A 965 5.74 10.08 -1.60
N ALA A 966 6.05 8.85 -2.01
CA ALA A 966 7.41 8.43 -2.37
C ALA A 966 7.67 8.63 -3.87
N ILE A 967 8.85 9.15 -4.22
CA ILE A 967 9.35 9.29 -5.59
C ILE A 967 10.35 8.18 -5.92
N GLY A 968 10.27 7.60 -7.13
CA GLY A 968 11.24 6.60 -7.60
C GLY A 968 11.20 5.31 -6.77
N GLY A 969 10.00 4.77 -6.54
CA GLY A 969 9.69 3.72 -5.56
C GLY A 969 10.28 2.32 -5.78
N GLY A 970 11.59 2.20 -6.01
CA GLY A 970 12.31 0.93 -6.14
C GLY A 970 12.82 0.34 -4.82
N THR A 971 12.74 1.06 -3.69
CA THR A 971 13.13 0.53 -2.38
C THR A 971 11.90 0.06 -1.59
N GLN A 972 12.03 -1.08 -0.90
CA GLN A 972 10.94 -1.64 -0.12
C GLN A 972 10.57 -0.73 1.07
N VAL A 973 11.53 0.04 1.62
CA VAL A 973 11.29 1.04 2.67
C VAL A 973 10.38 2.17 2.16
N ALA A 974 10.62 2.69 0.96
CA ALA A 974 9.76 3.70 0.34
C ALA A 974 8.36 3.16 0.03
N ILE A 975 8.29 1.93 -0.47
CA ILE A 975 7.02 1.22 -0.69
C ILE A 975 6.26 1.01 0.63
N GLU A 976 6.91 0.72 1.74
CA GLU A 976 6.24 0.51 3.04
C GLU A 976 5.82 1.83 3.70
N ALA A 977 6.64 2.88 3.61
CA ALA A 977 6.41 4.15 4.34
C ALA A 977 5.42 5.13 3.70
N ALA A 978 5.27 5.17 2.37
CA ALA A 978 4.42 6.16 1.69
C ALA A 978 3.01 5.64 1.35
N ASP A 979 2.01 6.52 1.37
CA ASP A 979 0.62 6.21 0.99
C ASP A 979 0.40 6.16 -0.53
N VAL A 980 1.17 6.98 -1.25
CA VAL A 980 1.25 7.05 -2.71
C VAL A 980 2.69 6.75 -3.11
N VAL A 981 2.89 5.81 -4.03
CA VAL A 981 4.21 5.47 -4.58
C VAL A 981 4.22 5.86 -6.05
N LEU A 982 5.12 6.76 -6.42
CA LEU A 982 5.39 7.14 -7.79
C LEU A 982 6.51 6.24 -8.31
N ILE A 983 6.20 5.45 -9.35
CA ILE A 983 7.16 4.52 -9.96
C ILE A 983 8.28 5.31 -10.65
N LYS A 984 7.93 6.45 -11.26
CA LYS A 984 8.90 7.35 -11.89
C LYS A 984 9.60 8.23 -10.88
N SER A 985 10.79 8.68 -11.26
CA SER A 985 11.55 9.71 -10.55
C SER A 985 11.22 11.14 -11.02
N ASP A 986 9.99 11.38 -11.47
CA ASP A 986 9.53 12.65 -12.07
C ASP A 986 8.60 13.41 -11.12
N LEU A 987 9.01 14.60 -10.68
CA LEU A 987 8.22 15.45 -9.78
C LEU A 987 6.85 15.88 -10.35
N ARG A 988 6.66 15.84 -11.68
CA ARG A 988 5.38 16.17 -12.32
C ARG A 988 4.27 15.20 -11.91
N ASP A 989 4.60 13.94 -11.61
CA ASP A 989 3.61 12.93 -11.24
C ASP A 989 2.99 13.21 -9.86
N VAL A 990 3.67 13.95 -8.97
CA VAL A 990 3.06 14.48 -7.72
C VAL A 990 1.85 15.37 -8.05
N VAL A 991 1.98 16.24 -9.06
CA VAL A 991 0.90 17.14 -9.49
C VAL A 991 -0.23 16.33 -10.15
N VAL A 992 0.11 15.34 -10.97
CA VAL A 992 -0.86 14.44 -11.62
C VAL A 992 -1.63 13.60 -10.60
N ALA A 993 -0.97 13.09 -9.56
CA ALA A 993 -1.59 12.32 -8.47
C ALA A 993 -2.63 13.16 -7.71
N LEU A 994 -2.27 14.39 -7.33
CA LEU A 994 -3.17 15.30 -6.62
C LEU A 994 -4.34 15.79 -7.51
N ASP A 995 -4.18 16.00 -8.82
CA ASP A 995 -5.33 16.31 -9.70
C ASP A 995 -6.20 15.08 -9.99
N LEU A 996 -5.61 13.89 -10.15
CA LEU A 996 -6.33 12.63 -10.32
C LEU A 996 -7.22 12.35 -9.10
N SER A 997 -6.70 12.47 -7.88
CA SER A 997 -7.49 12.37 -6.65
C SER A 997 -8.67 13.37 -6.67
N ARG A 998 -8.44 14.63 -7.02
CA ARG A 998 -9.52 15.65 -7.14
C ARG A 998 -10.51 15.32 -8.25
N ALA A 999 -10.10 14.67 -9.34
CA ALA A 999 -10.99 14.21 -10.41
C ALA A 999 -11.86 13.03 -9.94
N VAL A 1000 -11.28 12.06 -9.24
CA VAL A 1000 -11.98 10.92 -8.61
C VAL A 1000 -12.97 11.43 -7.56
N TYR A 1001 -12.57 12.34 -6.67
CA TYR A 1001 -13.47 12.82 -5.61
C TYR A 1001 -14.61 13.72 -6.13
N ARG A 1002 -14.35 14.54 -7.17
CA ARG A 1002 -15.42 15.23 -7.91
C ARG A 1002 -16.41 14.24 -8.55
N ARG A 1003 -15.91 13.10 -9.06
CA ARG A 1003 -16.73 12.04 -9.63
C ARG A 1003 -17.62 11.38 -8.56
N ILE A 1004 -17.04 11.03 -7.41
CA ILE A 1004 -17.75 10.49 -6.25
C ILE A 1004 -18.89 11.45 -5.86
N LYS A 1005 -18.59 12.72 -5.57
CA LYS A 1005 -19.61 13.73 -5.22
C LYS A 1005 -20.72 13.86 -6.26
N THR A 1006 -20.37 13.85 -7.55
CA THR A 1006 -21.36 13.91 -8.64
C THR A 1006 -22.27 12.68 -8.65
N ASN A 1007 -21.71 11.47 -8.44
CA ASN A 1007 -22.46 10.23 -8.39
C ASN A 1007 -23.41 10.17 -7.17
N PHE A 1008 -22.97 10.64 -6.00
CA PHE A 1008 -23.83 10.77 -4.81
C PHE A 1008 -25.00 11.71 -5.07
N VAL A 1009 -24.75 12.91 -5.60
CA VAL A 1009 -25.80 13.89 -5.91
C VAL A 1009 -26.83 13.28 -6.87
N TRP A 1010 -26.40 12.58 -7.93
CA TRP A 1010 -27.34 11.91 -8.84
C TRP A 1010 -28.16 10.81 -8.17
N ALA A 1011 -27.53 9.92 -7.39
CA ALA A 1011 -28.22 8.84 -6.69
C ALA A 1011 -29.26 9.38 -5.67
N THR A 1012 -28.91 10.44 -4.93
CA THR A 1012 -29.81 11.08 -3.98
C THR A 1012 -30.94 11.85 -4.66
N VAL A 1013 -30.66 12.66 -5.69
CA VAL A 1013 -31.68 13.42 -6.43
C VAL A 1013 -32.70 12.50 -7.10
N TYR A 1014 -32.23 11.40 -7.71
CA TYR A 1014 -33.09 10.36 -8.30
C TYR A 1014 -34.09 9.82 -7.26
N ASN A 1015 -33.62 9.41 -6.08
CA ASN A 1015 -34.49 8.89 -5.01
C ASN A 1015 -35.42 9.97 -4.43
N LEU A 1016 -34.91 11.19 -4.23
CA LEU A 1016 -35.66 12.32 -3.66
C LEU A 1016 -36.85 12.73 -4.53
N VAL A 1017 -36.73 12.63 -5.86
CA VAL A 1017 -37.80 12.96 -6.81
C VAL A 1017 -38.77 11.79 -6.97
N LEU A 1018 -38.26 10.57 -7.11
CA LEU A 1018 -39.10 9.43 -7.52
C LEU A 1018 -39.79 8.71 -6.35
N VAL A 1019 -39.29 8.79 -5.12
CA VAL A 1019 -39.99 8.22 -3.95
C VAL A 1019 -41.33 8.93 -3.68
N PRO A 1020 -41.43 10.27 -3.66
CA PRO A 1020 -42.72 10.97 -3.56
C PRO A 1020 -43.65 10.69 -4.75
N LEU A 1021 -43.11 10.59 -5.97
CA LEU A 1021 -43.88 10.22 -7.16
C LEU A 1021 -44.46 8.80 -7.03
N ALA A 1022 -43.66 7.83 -6.58
CA ALA A 1022 -44.08 6.46 -6.33
C ALA A 1022 -45.07 6.34 -5.16
N ALA A 1023 -44.99 7.23 -4.17
CA ALA A 1023 -45.95 7.35 -3.08
C ALA A 1023 -47.29 8.01 -3.50
N GLY A 1024 -47.40 8.47 -4.75
CA GLY A 1024 -48.61 9.06 -5.30
C GLY A 1024 -48.77 10.57 -5.09
N ALA A 1025 -47.71 11.31 -4.74
CA ALA A 1025 -47.81 12.77 -4.49
C ALA A 1025 -48.34 13.58 -5.69
N LEU A 1026 -48.13 13.09 -6.92
CA LEU A 1026 -48.65 13.68 -8.16
C LEU A 1026 -49.97 13.04 -8.65
N PHE A 1027 -50.39 11.92 -8.05
CA PHE A 1027 -51.57 11.17 -8.49
C PHE A 1027 -52.87 11.99 -8.44
N PRO A 1028 -53.14 12.83 -7.40
CA PRO A 1028 -54.33 13.69 -7.37
C PRO A 1028 -54.41 14.73 -8.50
N LEU A 1029 -53.30 15.03 -9.18
CA LEU A 1029 -53.22 16.04 -10.23
C LEU A 1029 -53.12 15.43 -11.65
N SER A 1030 -52.50 14.25 -11.78
CA SER A 1030 -52.22 13.63 -13.09
C SER A 1030 -52.92 12.30 -13.33
N GLN A 1031 -53.57 11.72 -12.30
CA GLN A 1031 -54.13 10.36 -12.28
C GLN A 1031 -53.14 9.26 -12.74
N THR A 1032 -51.84 9.58 -12.81
CA THR A 1032 -50.82 8.70 -13.39
C THR A 1032 -50.04 8.03 -12.26
N ARG A 1033 -50.14 6.70 -12.20
CA ARG A 1033 -49.44 5.87 -11.20
C ARG A 1033 -48.07 5.46 -11.73
N LEU A 1034 -47.02 5.55 -10.90
CA LEU A 1034 -45.72 4.95 -11.25
C LEU A 1034 -45.85 3.43 -11.08
N HIS A 1035 -45.96 2.69 -12.19
CA HIS A 1035 -46.10 1.23 -12.14
C HIS A 1035 -44.82 0.56 -11.59
N PRO A 1036 -44.88 -0.49 -10.74
CA PRO A 1036 -43.67 -1.09 -10.14
C PRO A 1036 -42.59 -1.51 -11.15
N ALA A 1037 -42.99 -2.03 -12.32
CA ALA A 1037 -42.03 -2.38 -13.38
C ALA A 1037 -41.29 -1.15 -13.94
N THR A 1038 -41.95 0.02 -14.02
CA THR A 1038 -41.30 1.28 -14.42
C THR A 1038 -40.37 1.79 -13.33
N ALA A 1039 -40.72 1.63 -12.05
CA ALA A 1039 -39.84 1.94 -10.92
C ALA A 1039 -38.53 1.10 -10.96
N ALA A 1040 -38.62 -0.20 -11.26
CA ALA A 1040 -37.43 -1.06 -11.41
C ALA A 1040 -36.57 -0.69 -12.62
N LEU A 1041 -37.18 -0.29 -13.73
CA LEU A 1041 -36.47 0.22 -14.90
C LEU A 1041 -35.73 1.53 -14.59
N CYS A 1042 -36.39 2.48 -13.91
CA CYS A 1042 -35.76 3.71 -13.44
C CYS A 1042 -34.57 3.42 -12.49
N MET A 1043 -34.70 2.43 -11.60
CA MET A 1043 -33.64 2.01 -10.68
C MET A 1043 -32.42 1.46 -11.43
N ALA A 1044 -32.64 0.69 -12.50
CA ALA A 1044 -31.57 0.22 -13.37
C ALA A 1044 -30.84 1.40 -14.06
N PHE A 1045 -31.58 2.39 -14.59
CA PHE A 1045 -30.98 3.60 -15.16
C PHE A 1045 -30.17 4.42 -14.16
N SER A 1046 -30.64 4.56 -12.92
CA SER A 1046 -29.90 5.24 -11.84
C SER A 1046 -28.52 4.59 -11.62
N SER A 1047 -28.48 3.27 -11.47
CA SER A 1047 -27.23 2.51 -11.28
C SER A 1047 -26.30 2.60 -12.50
N VAL A 1048 -26.86 2.51 -13.71
CA VAL A 1048 -26.10 2.67 -14.97
C VAL A 1048 -25.48 4.07 -15.09
N SER A 1049 -26.20 5.13 -14.68
CA SER A 1049 -25.70 6.50 -14.77
C SER A 1049 -24.45 6.71 -13.90
N VAL A 1050 -24.45 6.21 -12.67
CA VAL A 1050 -23.29 6.23 -11.74
C VAL A 1050 -22.13 5.42 -12.30
N VAL A 1051 -22.41 4.24 -12.84
CA VAL A 1051 -21.41 3.36 -13.49
C VAL A 1051 -20.75 4.04 -14.70
N CYS A 1052 -21.54 4.57 -15.64
CA CYS A 1052 -21.02 5.24 -16.84
C CYS A 1052 -20.25 6.51 -16.47
N SER A 1053 -20.71 7.25 -15.46
CA SER A 1053 -20.00 8.38 -14.89
C SER A 1053 -18.62 7.97 -14.37
N SER A 1054 -18.53 6.91 -13.54
CA SER A 1054 -17.25 6.41 -13.03
C SER A 1054 -16.32 5.89 -14.12
N LEU A 1055 -16.84 5.14 -15.11
CA LEU A 1055 -16.05 4.65 -16.24
C LEU A 1055 -15.49 5.79 -17.11
N ALA A 1056 -16.13 6.96 -17.14
CA ALA A 1056 -15.60 8.14 -17.83
C ALA A 1056 -14.30 8.69 -17.20
N LEU A 1057 -13.87 8.23 -16.03
CA LEU A 1057 -12.51 8.48 -15.51
C LEU A 1057 -11.42 7.87 -16.39
N LYS A 1058 -11.71 6.83 -17.18
CA LYS A 1058 -10.77 6.28 -18.19
C LYS A 1058 -10.46 7.23 -19.35
N LEU A 1059 -11.20 8.35 -19.43
CA LEU A 1059 -10.95 9.45 -20.38
C LEU A 1059 -10.23 10.64 -19.70
N TYR A 1060 -9.73 10.47 -18.48
CA TYR A 1060 -8.87 11.44 -17.81
C TYR A 1060 -7.59 11.65 -18.64
N ALA A 1061 -7.21 12.91 -18.80
CA ALA A 1061 -5.95 13.30 -19.41
C ALA A 1061 -5.20 14.16 -18.37
N PRO A 1062 -3.91 13.88 -18.11
CA PRO A 1062 -3.14 14.62 -17.13
C PRO A 1062 -3.05 16.11 -17.50
N PRO A 1063 -2.92 17.01 -16.50
CA PRO A 1063 -2.71 18.44 -16.76
C PRO A 1063 -1.42 18.67 -17.56
N ARG A 1064 -1.48 19.54 -18.57
CA ARG A 1064 -0.29 19.92 -19.34
C ARG A 1064 0.60 20.84 -18.51
N ILE A 1065 1.66 20.29 -17.95
CA ILE A 1065 2.72 21.03 -17.28
C ILE A 1065 3.73 21.44 -18.36
N PRO A 1066 3.90 22.75 -18.66
CA PRO A 1066 4.88 23.19 -19.65
C PRO A 1066 6.29 22.93 -19.11
N ALA A 1067 7.15 22.32 -19.94
CA ALA A 1067 8.58 22.32 -19.67
C ALA A 1067 9.07 23.77 -19.68
N ARG A 1068 9.63 24.23 -18.56
CA ARG A 1068 10.22 25.57 -18.47
C ARG A 1068 11.63 25.46 -19.04
N ASN A 1069 11.88 26.07 -20.20
CA ASN A 1069 13.23 26.13 -20.73
C ASN A 1069 14.11 26.97 -19.78
N ASN A 1070 15.30 26.46 -19.45
CA ASN A 1070 16.25 27.05 -18.47
C ASN A 1070 16.94 28.34 -18.94
N ALA A 1071 16.26 29.18 -19.74
CA ALA A 1071 16.87 30.28 -20.51
C ALA A 1071 16.35 31.70 -20.20
N GLU A 1072 15.37 31.87 -19.31
CA GLU A 1072 14.97 33.19 -18.81
C GLU A 1072 15.30 33.34 -17.31
N PRO A 1073 16.22 34.24 -16.92
CA PRO A 1073 16.42 34.60 -15.51
C PRO A 1073 15.14 35.18 -14.91
N LEU A 1074 14.95 34.96 -13.61
CA LEU A 1074 13.95 35.68 -12.82
C LEU A 1074 14.23 37.19 -12.93
N ARG A 1075 13.39 37.93 -13.65
CA ARG A 1075 13.42 39.40 -13.62
C ARG A 1075 13.08 39.87 -12.21
N ASP A 1076 13.95 40.72 -11.66
CA ASP A 1076 13.82 41.25 -10.31
C ASP A 1076 12.47 41.92 -10.07
N LEU A 1077 11.90 41.64 -8.90
CA LEU A 1077 10.63 42.19 -8.43
C LEU A 1077 10.79 43.56 -7.75
N ASP A 1078 11.75 44.37 -8.19
CA ASP A 1078 12.02 45.72 -7.65
C ASP A 1078 12.48 46.71 -8.75
N ALA A 1079 11.52 47.32 -9.46
CA ALA A 1079 11.75 48.53 -10.26
C ALA A 1079 10.44 49.35 -10.38
N PRO A 1080 10.46 50.68 -10.15
CA PRO A 1080 9.26 51.50 -10.14
C PRO A 1080 8.74 51.84 -11.56
N LEU A 1081 7.43 52.07 -11.63
CA LEU A 1081 6.69 52.44 -12.84
C LEU A 1081 7.29 53.66 -13.55
N LEU A 1082 7.69 53.49 -14.81
CA LEU A 1082 7.87 54.59 -15.76
C LEU A 1082 7.11 54.31 -17.05
N ASP A 1083 6.33 55.32 -17.45
CA ASP A 1083 5.39 55.28 -18.56
C ASP A 1083 6.10 55.55 -19.90
N SER A 1084 5.83 54.75 -20.94
CA SER A 1084 5.85 55.24 -22.33
C SER A 1084 5.19 54.25 -23.30
N PRO A 1085 4.42 54.72 -24.29
CA PRO A 1085 3.69 53.85 -25.21
C PRO A 1085 4.47 53.59 -26.50
N GLN A 1086 4.38 52.35 -27.04
CA GLN A 1086 4.13 52.01 -28.45
C GLN A 1086 4.51 50.54 -28.75
N ARG A 1087 3.52 49.74 -29.17
CA ARG A 1087 3.68 48.63 -30.14
C ARG A 1087 2.30 48.24 -30.72
N PRO A 1088 2.24 47.69 -31.95
CA PRO A 1088 1.08 47.88 -32.84
C PRO A 1088 -0.09 46.91 -32.63
N ALA A 1089 -1.22 47.27 -33.23
CA ALA A 1089 -2.49 46.56 -33.14
C ALA A 1089 -2.50 45.21 -33.89
N ALA A 1090 -2.35 44.10 -33.15
CA ALA A 1090 -2.66 42.75 -33.64
C ALA A 1090 -3.41 41.85 -32.62
N VAL A 1091 -3.64 42.32 -31.39
CA VAL A 1091 -4.16 41.47 -30.27
C VAL A 1091 -5.58 41.89 -29.81
N SER A 1092 -6.10 43.04 -30.26
CA SER A 1092 -7.39 43.57 -29.78
C SER A 1092 -8.63 42.81 -30.27
N ALA A 1093 -8.57 42.14 -31.42
CA ALA A 1093 -9.72 41.40 -31.98
C ALA A 1093 -10.12 40.19 -31.12
N ALA A 1094 -9.15 39.41 -30.63
CA ALA A 1094 -9.43 38.23 -29.79
C ALA A 1094 -9.93 38.62 -28.38
N ALA A 1095 -9.43 39.74 -27.83
CA ALA A 1095 -9.77 40.20 -26.49
C ALA A 1095 -11.15 40.89 -26.37
N ALA A 1096 -11.75 41.28 -27.50
CA ALA A 1096 -13.12 41.79 -27.57
C ALA A 1096 -14.15 40.65 -27.52
N ALA A 1097 -13.96 39.60 -28.34
CA ALA A 1097 -14.84 38.42 -28.37
C ALA A 1097 -14.89 37.70 -27.01
N ALA A 1098 -13.77 37.63 -26.28
CA ALA A 1098 -13.70 37.01 -24.96
C ALA A 1098 -14.45 37.77 -23.85
N ARG A 1099 -14.72 39.07 -24.01
CA ARG A 1099 -15.40 39.90 -23.00
C ARG A 1099 -16.93 39.91 -23.15
N ALA A 1100 -17.46 39.76 -24.37
CA ALA A 1100 -18.90 39.65 -24.60
C ALA A 1100 -19.51 38.36 -23.99
N CYS A 1101 -18.73 37.29 -23.83
CA CYS A 1101 -19.22 35.96 -23.41
C CYS A 1101 -19.44 35.81 -21.89
N ARG A 1102 -19.08 36.81 -21.05
CA ARG A 1102 -19.19 36.70 -19.57
C ARG A 1102 -20.52 37.20 -18.96
N ARG A 1103 -21.50 37.61 -19.78
CA ARG A 1103 -22.84 38.04 -19.32
C ARG A 1103 -23.97 37.30 -20.06
N CYS A 1104 -24.15 36.01 -19.79
CA CYS A 1104 -25.39 35.30 -20.12
C CYS A 1104 -25.59 34.06 -19.20
N PRO A 1105 -26.71 33.94 -18.46
CA PRO A 1105 -26.90 32.88 -17.47
C PRO A 1105 -27.68 31.68 -18.06
N THR A 1106 -27.09 30.91 -18.99
CA THR A 1106 -27.66 29.61 -19.41
C THR A 1106 -26.60 28.53 -19.63
N TRP A 1107 -26.72 27.42 -18.90
CA TRP A 1107 -25.73 26.34 -18.83
C TRP A 1107 -25.64 25.49 -20.13
N LEU A 1108 -26.67 25.51 -20.98
CA LEU A 1108 -26.75 24.67 -22.18
C LEU A 1108 -25.87 25.13 -23.37
N ALA A 1109 -25.48 26.40 -23.45
CA ALA A 1109 -24.71 26.91 -24.59
C ALA A 1109 -23.27 26.36 -24.63
N ALA A 1110 -22.62 26.22 -23.46
CA ALA A 1110 -21.24 25.76 -23.35
C ALA A 1110 -21.05 24.29 -23.81
N LEU A 1111 -22.07 23.46 -23.64
CA LEU A 1111 -22.08 22.05 -24.09
C LEU A 1111 -22.06 21.92 -25.62
N ARG A 1112 -22.70 22.83 -26.36
CA ARG A 1112 -22.75 22.77 -27.84
C ARG A 1112 -21.41 23.14 -28.51
N ALA A 1113 -20.59 23.98 -27.88
CA ALA A 1113 -19.34 24.46 -28.48
C ALA A 1113 -18.20 23.43 -28.50
N ARG A 1114 -18.02 22.63 -27.44
CA ARG A 1114 -16.93 21.63 -27.34
C ARG A 1114 -17.20 20.31 -28.08
N CYS A 1115 -18.40 20.10 -28.62
CA CYS A 1115 -18.83 18.80 -29.14
C CYS A 1115 -18.58 18.59 -30.65
N ARG A 1116 -18.36 19.66 -31.44
CA ARG A 1116 -18.44 19.60 -32.92
C ARG A 1116 -17.31 18.89 -33.68
N VAL A 1117 -16.22 18.46 -33.02
CA VAL A 1117 -15.06 17.86 -33.73
C VAL A 1117 -14.92 16.33 -33.54
N ARG A 1118 -15.63 15.69 -32.59
CA ARG A 1118 -15.57 14.21 -32.40
C ARG A 1118 -16.92 13.47 -32.39
N CYS A 1119 -18.06 14.14 -32.41
CA CYS A 1119 -19.37 13.46 -32.30
C CYS A 1119 -19.92 12.81 -33.58
N ARG A 1120 -19.21 12.86 -34.72
CA ARG A 1120 -19.77 12.40 -36.02
C ARG A 1120 -19.76 10.87 -36.23
N GLN A 1121 -19.01 10.11 -35.43
CA GLN A 1121 -19.04 8.64 -35.47
C GLN A 1121 -20.04 8.02 -34.49
N TRP A 1122 -20.36 8.70 -33.37
CA TRP A 1122 -21.22 8.12 -32.32
C TRP A 1122 -22.72 8.23 -32.63
N LEU A 1123 -23.13 9.29 -33.34
CA LEU A 1123 -24.54 9.53 -33.69
C LEU A 1123 -25.11 8.55 -34.74
N TYR A 1124 -24.26 7.89 -35.53
CA TYR A 1124 -24.71 6.87 -36.49
C TYR A 1124 -25.00 5.49 -35.86
N ALA A 1125 -24.57 5.25 -34.62
CA ALA A 1125 -24.78 3.97 -33.93
C ALA A 1125 -26.06 3.89 -33.08
N VAL A 1126 -26.76 5.02 -32.88
CA VAL A 1126 -27.89 5.12 -31.93
C VAL A 1126 -29.21 5.49 -32.61
N ALA A 1127 -29.19 6.08 -33.81
CA ALA A 1127 -30.39 6.43 -34.59
C ALA A 1127 -30.93 5.26 -35.44
N GLY A 1128 -31.01 4.06 -34.84
CA GLY A 1128 -31.31 2.80 -35.53
C GLY A 1128 -32.74 2.25 -35.39
N VAL A 1129 -33.65 2.94 -34.67
CA VAL A 1129 -35.07 2.53 -34.53
C VAL A 1129 -35.98 3.76 -34.44
N HIS A 1130 -36.49 4.22 -35.59
CA HIS A 1130 -37.75 4.97 -35.83
C HIS A 1130 -37.60 5.88 -37.06
N LEU A 1131 -37.90 5.35 -38.25
CA LEU A 1131 -38.45 6.08 -39.40
C LEU A 1131 -38.76 5.09 -40.54
N TYR A 1132 -39.80 4.28 -40.31
CA TYR A 1132 -40.58 3.65 -41.36
C TYR A 1132 -42.06 3.95 -41.07
N ALA A 1133 -42.85 4.17 -42.12
CA ALA A 1133 -44.24 4.60 -42.10
C ALA A 1133 -44.52 6.06 -41.65
N LYS A 1134 -44.26 7.03 -42.55
CA LYS A 1134 -45.28 7.99 -43.04
C LYS A 1134 -44.81 8.75 -44.28
N CYS A 1135 -45.78 9.17 -45.09
CA CYS A 1135 -45.65 9.99 -46.31
C CYS A 1135 -45.00 9.31 -47.52
N LEU A 1136 -45.73 8.35 -48.09
CA LEU A 1136 -46.02 8.39 -49.54
C LEU A 1136 -46.97 9.57 -49.83
N ASP A 1137 -47.13 9.92 -51.10
CA ASP A 1137 -47.99 11.00 -51.64
C ASP A 1137 -47.47 12.45 -51.51
N ASP A 1138 -46.57 12.83 -52.44
CA ASP A 1138 -46.82 14.00 -53.31
C ASP A 1138 -46.04 13.86 -54.65
N PRO A 1139 -46.71 13.74 -55.81
CA PRO A 1139 -46.06 13.47 -57.10
C PRO A 1139 -45.95 14.72 -58.01
N GLN A 1140 -45.22 15.78 -57.61
CA GLN A 1140 -44.87 16.88 -58.54
C GLN A 1140 -43.71 17.81 -58.10
N ALA A 1141 -42.49 17.56 -58.61
CA ALA A 1141 -41.46 18.57 -58.84
C ALA A 1141 -40.39 18.08 -59.84
N THR A 1142 -40.09 18.87 -60.87
CA THR A 1142 -39.24 18.51 -62.02
C THR A 1142 -37.74 18.85 -61.83
N PRO A 1143 -36.83 18.26 -62.63
CA PRO A 1143 -35.37 18.32 -62.39
C PRO A 1143 -34.68 19.52 -63.06
N CYS A 1144 -33.48 19.88 -62.59
CA CYS A 1144 -32.53 20.73 -63.30
C CYS A 1144 -31.06 20.30 -63.09
N SER A 1145 -30.26 20.51 -64.12
CA SER A 1145 -28.93 19.93 -64.36
C SER A 1145 -27.76 20.68 -63.68
N PRO A 1146 -26.56 20.07 -63.56
CA PRO A 1146 -25.40 20.69 -62.91
C PRO A 1146 -24.48 21.45 -63.88
N PRO A 1147 -23.66 22.40 -63.39
CA PRO A 1147 -22.45 22.87 -64.07
C PRO A 1147 -21.15 22.36 -63.41
N GLN A 1148 -20.06 22.41 -64.17
CA GLN A 1148 -18.80 21.69 -63.90
C GLN A 1148 -17.65 22.57 -63.35
N SER A 1149 -16.60 21.86 -62.93
CA SER A 1149 -15.22 22.21 -62.54
C SER A 1149 -14.47 23.37 -63.23
N PRO A 1150 -13.31 23.76 -62.67
CA PRO A 1150 -12.00 23.44 -63.29
C PRO A 1150 -11.16 22.49 -62.40
N THR A 1151 -10.65 21.33 -62.88
CA THR A 1151 -9.35 21.09 -63.56
C THR A 1151 -8.12 21.61 -62.80
N THR A 1152 -7.03 20.87 -62.57
CA THR A 1152 -6.34 19.85 -63.43
C THR A 1152 -5.69 18.64 -62.71
N ALA A 1153 -5.60 17.51 -63.43
CA ALA A 1153 -4.61 16.39 -63.48
C ALA A 1153 -3.60 16.11 -62.31
N ALA A 1154 -3.12 14.87 -62.04
CA ALA A 1154 -3.17 13.57 -62.76
C ALA A 1154 -3.05 12.38 -61.75
N SER A 1155 -3.78 11.24 -61.89
CA SER A 1155 -3.36 9.92 -62.49
C SER A 1155 -2.09 9.29 -61.87
N PHE A 1156 -1.95 8.00 -61.52
CA PHE A 1156 -2.59 6.69 -61.84
C PHE A 1156 -2.20 5.66 -60.72
N ASP A 1157 -2.74 4.44 -60.50
CA ASP A 1157 -4.06 3.80 -60.76
C ASP A 1157 -4.19 2.50 -59.86
N LYS A 1158 -4.85 1.43 -60.31
CA LYS A 1158 -5.08 0.11 -59.67
C LYS A 1158 -4.88 -1.03 -60.70
N PRO A 1159 -4.68 -2.31 -60.30
CA PRO A 1159 -5.83 -3.22 -60.21
C PRO A 1159 -5.75 -4.34 -59.13
N ARG A 1160 -6.88 -5.06 -58.97
CA ARG A 1160 -7.01 -6.34 -58.24
C ARG A 1160 -7.02 -7.51 -59.23
N ALA A 1161 -6.36 -8.61 -58.88
CA ALA A 1161 -6.62 -10.03 -59.23
C ALA A 1161 -5.54 -10.87 -58.53
N SER A 1162 -5.68 -12.16 -58.17
CA SER A 1162 -6.79 -13.13 -58.16
C SER A 1162 -6.43 -14.25 -57.16
N ALA A 1163 -7.34 -15.19 -56.87
CA ALA A 1163 -7.03 -16.35 -56.04
C ALA A 1163 -6.16 -17.39 -56.78
N LEU A 1164 -5.29 -18.12 -56.07
CA LEU A 1164 -5.35 -19.59 -55.90
C LEU A 1164 -4.22 -20.13 -54.98
N ASP A 1165 -4.58 -21.20 -54.26
CA ASP A 1165 -3.83 -22.40 -53.86
C ASP A 1165 -2.28 -22.47 -53.67
N ARG A 1166 -1.93 -23.18 -52.58
CA ARG A 1166 -0.83 -24.16 -52.41
C ARG A 1166 0.67 -23.80 -52.44
N THR A 1167 1.31 -24.26 -51.35
CA THR A 1167 2.63 -24.91 -51.27
C THR A 1167 3.92 -24.18 -51.66
N GLY A 1168 4.84 -24.12 -50.68
CA GLY A 1168 6.13 -24.82 -50.88
C GLY A 1168 7.37 -23.95 -51.07
N THR A 1169 8.20 -23.91 -50.03
CA THR A 1169 9.68 -24.06 -50.06
C THR A 1169 10.51 -23.29 -51.11
N GLY A 1170 11.50 -22.51 -50.67
CA GLY A 1170 12.68 -22.27 -51.52
C GLY A 1170 13.56 -21.06 -51.20
N GLY A 1171 14.55 -21.26 -50.33
CA GLY A 1171 15.95 -20.92 -50.63
C GLY A 1171 16.37 -19.50 -51.06
N ALA A 1172 16.88 -18.76 -50.06
CA ALA A 1172 18.29 -18.35 -49.97
C ALA A 1172 18.90 -17.25 -50.89
N ASN A 1173 19.94 -16.64 -50.30
CA ASN A 1173 21.10 -15.95 -50.90
C ASN A 1173 20.96 -14.52 -51.46
N GLY A 1174 21.68 -13.60 -50.79
CA GLY A 1174 22.51 -12.62 -51.52
C GLY A 1174 22.47 -11.18 -50.97
N PRO A 1175 23.60 -10.56 -50.57
CA PRO A 1175 23.60 -9.23 -49.94
C PRO A 1175 24.24 -8.16 -50.87
N PRO A 1176 24.96 -7.15 -50.35
CA PRO A 1176 24.58 -5.74 -50.12
C PRO A 1176 25.21 -4.84 -51.24
N PRO A 1177 25.59 -3.54 -51.08
CA PRO A 1177 25.42 -2.57 -49.99
C PRO A 1177 25.01 -1.13 -50.43
N ALA A 1178 25.13 -0.19 -49.49
CA ALA A 1178 25.73 1.16 -49.66
C ALA A 1178 24.84 2.43 -49.67
N VAL A 1179 24.96 3.16 -48.55
CA VAL A 1179 25.44 4.56 -48.47
C VAL A 1179 24.44 5.75 -48.54
N ALA A 1180 24.70 6.69 -47.61
CA ALA A 1180 24.43 8.14 -47.59
C ALA A 1180 23.08 8.71 -47.07
N ASN A 1181 23.14 9.11 -45.79
CA ASN A 1181 23.03 10.49 -45.31
C ASN A 1181 21.68 11.26 -45.26
N PHE A 1182 21.39 11.76 -44.05
CA PHE A 1182 20.90 13.10 -43.69
C PHE A 1182 19.86 13.77 -44.60
N VAL A 1183 18.65 14.00 -44.07
CA VAL A 1183 18.31 15.07 -43.10
C VAL A 1183 17.21 14.58 -42.15
#